data_AF-A0AAP0EYB9-F1
#
_entry.id   AF-A0AAP0EYB9-F1
#
_cell.length_a   1.000
_cell.length_b   1.000
_cell.length_c   1.000
_cell.angle_alpha   90.00
_cell.angle_beta   90.00
_cell.angle_gamma   90.00
#
_symmetry.space_group_name_H-M   'P 1'
#
loop_
_entity.id
_entity.type
_entity.pdbx_description
1 polymer ?
#
loop_
_entity_poly.entity_id
_entity_poly.type
_entity_poly.pdbx_seq_one_letter_code
_entity_poly.pdbx_strand_id
1 'polypeptide(L)'
;MEASAGLVAGSHNRNELVVIHGHEEPKPMKALNGQVCEICGDEVGVTADGDLFVACNECGFPVCRPCYEYERREGTQLCPQCKTRYKRLKGSPRVEGDEDEEDMDDIEDEFNINEKEHEKRPINPTEAMLHGKMSYGRGPEDDENTQIPPVITSARSRPVSGEFPISSYNHGEQILSSSLHKRVHPYPVEPGSGRWDENKEEGWKERMDEWKSKQGNLGPDPDDTTDPDMLDEARQPLSRKVPIASSKVNPYRMVIVIRLLVLGFFLRYRILHPVHDAIGLWLTSIICEIWFAISWILDQFPKWYPIDRQTYLDRLSLRYEREGEPSMLAPVDIFVSTVDPMKEPPLVTSNTVLSILAMDYPVDKISCYVSDDGASMLTFESLSETAEFARKWVPFCKKFVIEPRAPEMYFSLKVDYLKDKVQPTFVKERRAMKREYEEFKVRINALVAKAMKVPPEGWIMQDGTPWPGNNTKDHPGMIQVFLGQSGGHDVEGNELARLVYVSREKRPGFQHHKKAGAMNALIRVSAVLTNAPFMLNLDCDHYVNNSKAAREAMCFLMDPQVGKKVCYVQFPQRFDGIDRHDRYANRNTVFFDINMKGLDGIQGPAYVGTGCVFRRQALYGYEPPKGPKRPKMVSCDCCPCFGRRKKLKKHASGAGVNGYDDDKELLMSQMNFEKKFGQSATFVTSTLMEHGGVPPSSSPAAMLKEAIHVISCGYEDKTEWGLELGWIYGSITEDILTGFKMHCRGWRSIYCMPKRPAFKGSAPINLSDRLNQVLRWALGSVEIFFSRHSPAWYGYKGGQLKWLERLAYINTTVYPFTSLPLLAYCSLPAICLLTGKFIMPTISTFASLWFIALFISIFATGILELRWSGVTIEEWWRNEQFWVIGGVSAHLFAVVQGLLKILAGIDTNFTVTSKASDDEEFSELYTFKWTTLLIPPTTLLIINLVGVVAGISDAINNGYQSWGPLFGKLFFAFWVIVHLYPFLKGLMGRQNRTPTIVVIWSVLLASIFSLLWVRIDPFIMKTKGPDVKQCGINC
;
A
#
# COMPACT_ATOMS: atom_id res chain seq x y z
N MET A 1 22.61 0.37 -18.57
CA MET A 1 22.57 1.85 -18.55
C MET A 1 23.41 2.27 -17.36
N GLU A 2 24.34 3.19 -17.55
CA GLU A 2 25.19 3.67 -16.48
C GLU A 2 24.44 4.61 -15.53
N ALA A 3 24.83 4.67 -14.25
CA ALA A 3 24.17 5.54 -13.26
C ALA A 3 24.77 6.95 -13.25
N SER A 4 26.03 7.08 -13.68
CA SER A 4 26.71 8.34 -14.00
C SER A 4 26.19 9.04 -15.28
N ALA A 5 25.26 8.42 -16.01
CA ALA A 5 24.83 8.89 -17.33
C ALA A 5 24.10 10.26 -17.34
N GLY A 6 23.64 10.75 -16.18
CA GLY A 6 22.90 12.00 -16.06
C GLY A 6 21.42 11.90 -16.43
N LEU A 7 20.63 12.89 -16.00
CA LEU A 7 19.21 13.01 -16.33
C LEU A 7 19.04 13.21 -17.84
N VAL A 8 18.31 12.33 -18.50
CA VAL A 8 18.09 12.42 -19.95
C VAL A 8 16.65 12.82 -20.25
N ALA A 9 16.51 13.89 -21.04
CA ALA A 9 15.25 14.46 -21.48
C ALA A 9 15.12 14.41 -23.02
N GLY A 10 13.91 14.14 -23.52
CA GLY A 10 13.64 14.12 -24.97
C GLY A 10 13.44 15.52 -25.58
N SER A 11 14.03 15.78 -26.75
CA SER A 11 13.84 17.04 -27.48
C SER A 11 12.86 16.90 -28.65
N HIS A 12 11.58 17.21 -28.41
CA HIS A 12 10.51 17.17 -29.42
C HIS A 12 10.81 18.00 -30.68
N ASN A 13 11.45 19.16 -30.53
CA ASN A 13 11.71 20.06 -31.66
C ASN A 13 12.96 19.71 -32.49
N ARG A 14 13.70 18.65 -32.11
CA ARG A 14 14.93 18.23 -32.81
C ARG A 14 15.10 16.72 -32.99
N ASN A 15 14.29 15.87 -32.34
CA ASN A 15 14.51 14.42 -32.21
C ASN A 15 15.87 14.04 -31.58
N GLU A 16 16.45 14.97 -30.81
CA GLU A 16 17.70 14.83 -30.06
C GLU A 16 17.41 14.35 -28.62
N LEU A 17 18.40 13.70 -28.00
CA LEU A 17 18.43 13.49 -26.55
C LEU A 17 19.25 14.61 -25.91
N VAL A 18 18.73 15.22 -24.85
CA VAL A 18 19.50 16.13 -23.99
C VAL A 18 19.90 15.35 -22.75
N VAL A 19 21.21 15.20 -22.55
CA VAL A 19 21.80 14.61 -21.35
C VAL A 19 22.24 15.74 -20.42
N ILE A 20 21.82 15.69 -19.16
CA ILE A 20 22.04 16.71 -18.15
C ILE A 20 22.78 16.06 -16.98
N HIS A 21 24.03 16.43 -16.74
CA HIS A 21 24.93 15.67 -15.86
C HIS A 21 24.75 16.06 -14.39
N GLY A 22 24.56 15.05 -13.54
CA GLY A 22 24.35 15.22 -12.09
C GLY A 22 25.55 14.75 -11.27
N HIS A 23 26.34 15.73 -10.80
CA HIS A 23 27.45 15.63 -9.84
C HIS A 23 28.75 14.88 -10.20
N GLU A 24 29.83 15.40 -9.60
CA GLU A 24 31.14 14.78 -9.31
C GLU A 24 31.83 13.93 -10.38
N GLU A 25 32.14 14.56 -11.52
CA GLU A 25 33.47 14.40 -12.12
C GLU A 25 34.15 15.77 -12.22
N PRO A 26 35.42 15.93 -11.79
CA PRO A 26 36.20 17.11 -12.19
C PRO A 26 36.33 17.06 -13.71
N LYS A 27 35.89 18.13 -14.39
CA LYS A 27 35.96 18.22 -15.86
C LYS A 27 37.36 17.78 -16.33
N PRO A 28 37.50 16.77 -17.21
CA PRO A 28 38.80 16.38 -17.71
C PRO A 28 39.38 17.57 -18.47
N MET A 29 40.33 18.27 -17.83
CA MET A 29 40.97 19.42 -18.43
C MET A 29 41.64 18.97 -19.71
N LYS A 30 41.39 19.70 -20.80
CA LYS A 30 42.00 19.42 -22.11
C LYS A 30 43.50 19.30 -21.92
N ALA A 31 44.12 18.29 -22.53
CA ALA A 31 45.57 18.11 -22.46
C ALA A 31 46.28 19.37 -22.97
N LEU A 32 46.86 20.14 -22.04
CA LEU A 32 47.45 21.47 -22.25
C LEU A 32 48.95 21.45 -21.90
N ASN A 33 49.67 20.43 -22.37
CA ASN A 33 51.12 20.38 -22.23
C ASN A 33 51.77 21.51 -23.06
N GLY A 34 52.65 22.29 -22.44
CA GLY A 34 53.43 23.34 -23.11
C GLY A 34 52.81 24.74 -23.06
N GLN A 35 52.07 25.10 -22.01
CA GLN A 35 51.69 26.50 -21.78
C GLN A 35 52.87 27.34 -21.28
N VAL A 36 52.98 28.56 -21.81
CA VAL A 36 53.95 29.59 -21.42
C VAL A 36 53.23 30.65 -20.59
N CYS A 37 53.92 31.24 -19.61
CA CYS A 37 53.36 32.25 -18.74
C CYS A 37 53.16 33.58 -19.48
N GLU A 38 51.91 34.04 -19.56
CA GLU A 38 51.49 35.30 -20.20
C GLU A 38 51.87 36.57 -19.39
N ILE A 39 52.81 36.45 -18.42
CA ILE A 39 53.35 37.56 -17.62
C ILE A 39 54.86 37.71 -17.81
N CYS A 40 55.64 36.61 -17.80
CA CYS A 40 57.10 36.65 -17.96
C CYS A 40 57.65 35.97 -19.22
N GLY A 41 56.91 35.06 -19.85
CA GLY A 41 57.39 34.27 -21.00
C GLY A 41 58.11 32.96 -20.65
N ASP A 42 58.20 32.57 -19.37
CA ASP A 42 58.74 31.28 -18.94
C ASP A 42 57.68 30.16 -19.00
N GLU A 43 58.10 28.89 -19.05
CA GLU A 43 57.18 27.74 -19.04
C GLU A 43 56.36 27.65 -17.74
N VAL A 44 55.07 27.28 -17.85
CA VAL A 44 54.22 26.99 -16.70
C VAL A 44 54.57 25.61 -16.16
N GLY A 45 55.31 25.58 -15.05
CA GLY A 45 55.75 24.35 -14.38
C GLY A 45 54.62 23.54 -13.72
N VAL A 46 55.01 22.54 -12.91
CA VAL A 46 54.08 21.64 -12.21
C VAL A 46 53.90 21.99 -10.73
N THR A 47 52.82 21.47 -10.13
CA THR A 47 52.57 21.46 -8.68
C THR A 47 53.49 20.46 -7.97
N ALA A 48 53.47 20.44 -6.63
CA ALA A 48 54.21 19.47 -5.83
C ALA A 48 53.77 18.01 -6.10
N ASP A 49 52.51 17.83 -6.48
CA ASP A 49 51.88 16.53 -6.74
C ASP A 49 52.08 16.04 -8.20
N GLY A 50 52.65 16.89 -9.06
CA GLY A 50 53.03 16.55 -10.44
C GLY A 50 52.07 17.03 -11.54
N ASP A 51 50.94 17.64 -11.19
CA ASP A 51 49.98 18.23 -12.12
C ASP A 51 50.46 19.59 -12.68
N LEU A 52 49.91 20.05 -13.81
CA LEU A 52 50.22 21.37 -14.36
C LEU A 52 49.79 22.49 -13.39
N PHE A 53 50.66 23.47 -13.13
CA PHE A 53 50.35 24.57 -12.22
C PHE A 53 49.29 25.52 -12.80
N VAL A 54 48.09 25.51 -12.22
CA VAL A 54 46.99 26.43 -12.60
C VAL A 54 46.88 27.55 -11.56
N ALA A 55 47.22 28.78 -11.96
CA ALA A 55 47.18 29.95 -11.08
C ALA A 55 45.75 30.41 -10.74
N CYS A 56 44.81 30.30 -11.68
CA CYS A 56 43.42 30.75 -11.50
C CYS A 56 42.42 29.68 -11.94
N ASN A 57 41.75 29.05 -10.96
CA ASN A 57 40.81 27.95 -11.19
C ASN A 57 39.53 28.36 -11.95
N GLU A 58 39.18 29.65 -11.97
CA GLU A 58 38.00 30.16 -12.68
C GLU A 58 38.17 30.20 -14.21
N CYS A 59 39.37 30.55 -14.70
CA CYS A 59 39.60 30.84 -16.11
C CYS A 59 40.79 30.11 -16.75
N GLY A 60 41.66 29.48 -15.95
CA GLY A 60 42.83 28.75 -16.45
C GLY A 60 43.90 29.63 -17.09
N PHE A 61 43.98 30.93 -16.73
CA PHE A 61 44.97 31.85 -17.27
C PHE A 61 46.41 31.38 -16.95
N PRO A 62 47.27 31.13 -17.95
CA PRO A 62 48.57 30.50 -17.74
C PRO A 62 49.57 31.48 -17.14
N VAL A 63 49.91 31.24 -15.87
CA VAL A 63 50.87 32.04 -15.09
C VAL A 63 51.76 31.09 -14.31
N CYS A 64 53.09 31.26 -14.38
CA CYS A 64 54.03 30.45 -13.60
C CYS A 64 53.95 30.80 -12.10
N ARG A 65 54.35 29.86 -11.22
CA ARG A 65 54.27 30.06 -9.76
C ARG A 65 54.93 31.37 -9.28
N PRO A 66 56.13 31.77 -9.73
CA PRO A 66 56.73 33.06 -9.34
C PRO A 66 55.87 34.29 -9.67
N CYS A 67 55.24 34.35 -10.86
CA CYS A 67 54.38 35.47 -11.22
C CYS A 67 53.03 35.46 -10.50
N TYR A 68 52.49 34.29 -10.16
CA TYR A 68 51.32 34.16 -9.29
C TYR A 68 51.62 34.62 -7.85
N GLU A 69 52.77 34.24 -7.29
CA GLU A 69 53.20 34.66 -5.96
C GLU A 69 53.51 36.17 -5.91
N TYR A 70 54.10 36.72 -6.99
CA TYR A 70 54.29 38.16 -7.15
C TYR A 70 52.96 38.93 -7.20
N GLU A 71 52.00 38.51 -8.04
CA GLU A 71 50.68 39.19 -8.10
C GLU A 71 49.90 39.10 -6.79
N ARG A 72 50.08 38.03 -5.98
CA ARG A 72 49.47 37.92 -4.65
C ARG A 72 50.16 38.77 -3.57
N ARG A 73 51.48 38.95 -3.67
CA ARG A 73 52.28 39.62 -2.61
C ARG A 73 52.50 41.10 -2.85
N GLU A 74 52.78 41.50 -4.09
CA GLU A 74 53.21 42.85 -4.46
C GLU A 74 52.39 43.45 -5.61
N GLY A 75 51.70 42.62 -6.39
CA GLY A 75 50.76 43.05 -7.44
C GLY A 75 49.34 43.28 -6.94
N THR A 76 48.36 42.99 -7.79
CA THR A 76 46.96 43.39 -7.61
C THR A 76 46.10 42.41 -6.80
N GLN A 77 46.63 41.26 -6.42
CA GLN A 77 45.91 40.06 -5.93
C GLN A 77 44.84 39.49 -6.88
N LEU A 78 44.61 40.08 -8.07
CA LEU A 78 43.57 39.68 -9.01
C LEU A 78 44.16 39.02 -10.26
N CYS A 79 43.49 38.00 -10.78
CA CYS A 79 43.87 37.38 -12.06
C CYS A 79 43.82 38.40 -13.20
N PRO A 80 44.91 38.62 -13.97
CA PRO A 80 44.95 39.63 -15.03
C PRO A 80 43.83 39.51 -16.06
N GLN A 81 43.41 38.28 -16.40
CA GLN A 81 42.31 38.01 -17.34
C GLN A 81 40.91 38.24 -16.73
N CYS A 82 40.48 37.43 -15.75
CA CYS A 82 39.09 37.44 -15.27
C CYS A 82 38.80 38.39 -14.10
N LYS A 83 39.84 39.01 -13.51
CA LYS A 83 39.78 39.88 -12.32
C LYS A 83 39.25 39.23 -11.03
N THR A 84 39.05 37.91 -10.99
CA THR A 84 38.83 37.19 -9.72
C THR A 84 40.10 37.22 -8.85
N ARG A 85 39.95 37.34 -7.53
CA ARG A 85 41.06 37.27 -6.58
C ARG A 85 41.73 35.89 -6.58
N TYR A 86 43.06 35.87 -6.47
CA TYR A 86 43.85 34.65 -6.41
C TYR A 86 43.80 34.01 -5.01
N LYS A 87 43.05 32.90 -4.87
CA LYS A 87 43.03 32.03 -3.69
C LYS A 87 44.43 31.47 -3.36
N ARG A 88 44.66 31.06 -2.11
CA ARG A 88 45.94 30.47 -1.69
C ARG A 88 46.11 29.03 -2.22
N LEU A 89 47.18 28.78 -2.96
CA LEU A 89 47.60 27.42 -3.39
C LEU A 89 48.57 26.79 -2.38
N LYS A 90 48.59 25.46 -2.32
CA LYS A 90 49.40 24.71 -1.36
C LYS A 90 50.91 24.95 -1.58
N GLY A 91 51.61 25.22 -0.48
CA GLY A 91 53.04 25.55 -0.48
C GLY A 91 53.39 26.98 -0.92
N SER A 92 52.40 27.87 -1.10
CA SER A 92 52.65 29.31 -1.29
C SER A 92 52.41 30.09 0.02
N PRO A 93 53.15 31.20 0.26
CA PRO A 93 52.98 32.03 1.45
C PRO A 93 51.57 32.61 1.62
N ARG A 94 51.18 32.86 2.88
CA ARG A 94 50.01 33.68 3.21
C ARG A 94 50.27 35.15 2.89
N VAL A 95 49.25 35.85 2.40
CA VAL A 95 49.27 37.30 2.15
C VAL A 95 48.07 37.98 2.83
N GLU A 96 48.07 39.32 2.86
CA GLU A 96 47.03 40.11 3.53
C GLU A 96 45.64 39.80 2.95
N GLY A 97 44.72 39.40 3.82
CA GLY A 97 43.36 38.95 3.47
C GLY A 97 43.23 37.47 3.10
N ASP A 98 44.21 36.61 3.39
CA ASP A 98 44.03 35.14 3.33
C ASP A 98 43.28 34.57 4.57
N GLU A 99 42.86 35.44 5.49
CA GLU A 99 42.28 35.09 6.80
C GLU A 99 40.90 34.44 6.72
N ASP A 100 40.14 34.65 5.63
CA ASP A 100 38.81 34.08 5.41
C ASP A 100 38.83 32.64 4.81
N GLU A 101 40.01 32.05 4.51
CA GLU A 101 40.14 30.70 3.91
C GLU A 101 40.56 29.64 4.97
N GLU A 102 39.66 29.33 5.92
CA GLU A 102 39.94 28.43 7.08
C GLU A 102 40.20 26.94 6.73
N ASP A 103 39.85 26.46 5.53
CA ASP A 103 39.81 25.01 5.19
C ASP A 103 41.16 24.33 4.83
N MET A 104 42.32 24.93 5.14
CA MET A 104 43.65 24.42 4.73
C MET A 104 44.67 24.36 5.89
N ASP A 105 44.66 23.26 6.65
CA ASP A 105 45.60 22.92 7.74
C ASP A 105 47.02 22.57 7.23
N ASP A 106 47.83 23.58 6.88
CA ASP A 106 49.27 23.43 6.59
C ASP A 106 50.14 23.63 7.87
N ILE A 107 49.88 22.88 8.95
CA ILE A 107 50.57 23.04 10.25
C ILE A 107 52.08 22.66 10.19
N GLU A 108 52.51 21.88 9.19
CA GLU A 108 53.86 21.29 9.16
C GLU A 108 54.99 22.24 8.72
N ASP A 109 54.70 23.38 8.07
CA ASP A 109 55.72 24.34 7.57
C ASP A 109 55.89 25.60 8.42
N GLU A 110 54.99 25.91 9.37
CA GLU A 110 54.99 27.18 10.12
C GLU A 110 56.17 27.33 11.13
N PHE A 111 56.99 26.29 11.32
CA PHE A 111 58.08 26.26 12.30
C PHE A 111 59.51 26.11 11.74
N ASN A 112 59.71 26.12 10.41
CA ASN A 112 61.04 26.00 9.80
C ASN A 112 61.69 27.35 9.47
N ILE A 113 62.09 28.10 10.50
CA ILE A 113 62.95 29.29 10.36
C ILE A 113 64.31 29.07 11.05
N ASN A 114 65.34 28.91 10.23
CA ASN A 114 66.77 29.08 10.53
C ASN A 114 67.48 28.08 11.47
N GLU A 115 67.61 26.81 11.06
CA GLU A 115 68.85 26.05 11.35
C GLU A 115 70.03 26.61 10.54
N LYS A 116 70.54 27.78 10.94
CA LYS A 116 71.89 28.34 10.66
C LYS A 116 72.02 29.74 11.29
N GLU A 117 72.50 29.82 12.53
CA GLU A 117 73.72 30.55 12.87
C GLU A 117 74.10 30.46 14.37
N HIS A 118 75.40 30.32 14.60
CA HIS A 118 76.18 30.53 15.83
C HIS A 118 75.74 30.04 17.23
N GLU A 119 76.56 29.11 17.71
CA GLU A 119 77.07 28.99 19.08
C GLU A 119 76.98 30.25 19.98
N LYS A 120 76.44 30.12 21.21
CA LYS A 120 77.19 30.27 22.49
C LYS A 120 76.30 30.26 23.76
N ARG A 121 76.42 29.17 24.52
CA ARG A 121 76.37 29.01 26.02
C ARG A 121 75.22 29.63 26.87
N PRO A 122 74.89 29.04 28.05
CA PRO A 122 73.60 29.28 28.71
C PRO A 122 73.66 30.05 30.05
N ILE A 123 72.58 30.76 30.40
CA ILE A 123 72.29 31.27 31.76
C ILE A 123 70.76 31.20 32.04
N ASN A 124 70.38 30.57 33.16
CA ASN A 124 69.17 30.85 33.97
C ASN A 124 69.64 31.71 35.18
N PRO A 125 68.83 32.55 35.86
CA PRO A 125 67.39 32.32 36.18
C PRO A 125 66.46 33.58 36.37
N THR A 126 65.19 33.33 36.75
CA THR A 126 64.28 34.10 37.66
C THR A 126 63.83 35.58 37.43
N GLU A 127 62.55 35.79 37.78
CA GLU A 127 61.85 37.01 38.28
C GLU A 127 61.73 38.32 37.47
N ALA A 128 60.50 38.61 36.99
CA ALA A 128 59.64 39.76 37.37
C ALA A 128 58.30 39.68 36.58
N MET A 129 57.05 39.79 37.05
CA MET A 129 56.30 40.55 38.08
C MET A 129 55.49 41.78 37.58
N LEU A 130 54.20 41.77 37.95
CA LEU A 130 53.27 42.91 38.19
C LEU A 130 52.75 43.78 37.02
N HIS A 131 51.49 43.56 36.62
CA HIS A 131 50.29 44.38 36.96
C HIS A 131 49.05 43.85 36.16
N GLY A 132 47.80 43.94 36.60
CA GLY A 132 47.21 44.43 37.86
C GLY A 132 45.74 43.96 38.03
N LYS A 133 45.16 44.12 39.22
CA LYS A 133 43.79 43.68 39.57
C LYS A 133 42.72 44.73 39.25
N MET A 134 41.46 44.32 39.10
CA MET A 134 40.28 44.89 39.78
C MET A 134 39.11 43.87 39.76
N SER A 135 38.18 43.99 40.71
CA SER A 135 37.02 43.10 40.90
C SER A 135 35.94 43.85 41.70
N TYR A 136 34.66 43.62 41.40
CA TYR A 136 33.55 44.00 42.28
C TYR A 136 32.37 43.02 42.19
N GLY A 137 31.73 42.79 43.34
CA GLY A 137 30.50 42.03 43.53
C GLY A 137 29.99 42.23 44.96
N ARG A 138 28.83 41.66 45.31
CA ARG A 138 28.36 41.58 46.72
C ARG A 138 27.31 40.48 46.92
N GLY A 139 27.40 39.79 48.07
CA GLY A 139 26.43 38.80 48.56
C GLY A 139 25.23 39.43 49.31
N PRO A 140 24.60 38.69 50.25
CA PRO A 140 25.28 38.31 51.51
C PRO A 140 25.16 36.80 51.90
N GLU A 141 25.52 36.47 53.15
CA GLU A 141 25.87 35.13 53.66
C GLU A 141 24.97 34.65 54.84
N ASP A 142 25.48 33.72 55.67
CA ASP A 142 25.03 33.18 56.98
C ASP A 142 24.26 31.82 56.99
N ASP A 143 24.52 30.81 57.85
CA ASP A 143 25.76 30.32 58.53
C ASP A 143 25.56 28.86 59.10
N GLU A 144 26.60 28.28 59.73
CA GLU A 144 26.67 27.15 60.71
C GLU A 144 26.60 25.64 60.31
N ASN A 145 27.69 24.92 60.68
CA ASN A 145 27.81 23.58 61.33
C ASN A 145 27.13 22.29 60.73
N THR A 146 27.66 21.05 60.81
CA THR A 146 28.77 20.45 61.61
C THR A 146 29.52 19.30 60.85
N GLN A 147 30.40 18.54 61.52
CA GLN A 147 31.51 17.72 60.97
C GLN A 147 31.20 16.23 60.61
N ILE A 148 32.12 15.56 59.88
CA ILE A 148 31.99 14.17 59.37
C ILE A 148 33.29 13.34 59.56
N PRO A 149 33.25 12.22 60.31
CA PRO A 149 34.01 10.99 59.97
C PRO A 149 33.24 9.69 60.38
N PRO A 150 33.79 8.44 60.36
CA PRO A 150 35.03 7.90 59.77
C PRO A 150 34.80 6.64 58.86
N VAL A 151 35.88 5.89 58.56
CA VAL A 151 35.98 4.77 57.60
C VAL A 151 36.93 3.66 58.11
N ILE A 152 36.78 2.41 57.62
CA ILE A 152 37.70 1.23 57.72
C ILE A 152 37.85 0.48 59.07
N THR A 153 37.76 -0.87 59.04
CA THR A 153 38.73 -1.80 59.68
C THR A 153 38.60 -3.30 59.27
N SER A 154 39.75 -3.96 59.11
CA SER A 154 40.09 -5.40 59.30
C SER A 154 39.41 -6.59 58.55
N ALA A 155 40.11 -7.11 57.54
CA ALA A 155 40.61 -8.50 57.35
C ALA A 155 39.84 -9.81 57.76
N ARG A 156 39.59 -10.64 56.73
CA ARG A 156 39.91 -12.10 56.56
C ARG A 156 39.11 -13.26 57.24
N SER A 157 38.79 -14.25 56.38
CA SER A 157 38.70 -15.74 56.59
C SER A 157 37.32 -16.44 56.62
N ARG A 158 37.26 -17.62 55.97
CA ARG A 158 36.23 -18.69 56.03
C ARG A 158 36.59 -19.70 57.18
N PRO A 159 35.88 -20.84 57.49
CA PRO A 159 34.71 -21.47 56.84
C PRO A 159 33.60 -22.13 57.75
N VAL A 160 32.47 -22.54 57.11
CA VAL A 160 31.60 -23.75 57.31
C VAL A 160 31.25 -24.30 58.72
N SER A 161 29.94 -24.46 59.01
CA SER A 161 29.20 -25.68 59.49
C SER A 161 27.69 -25.35 59.67
N GLY A 162 26.71 -26.25 59.40
CA GLY A 162 26.05 -27.20 60.34
C GLY A 162 24.60 -26.74 60.63
N GLU A 163 23.54 -27.54 60.90
CA GLU A 163 23.34 -28.98 61.19
C GLU A 163 21.91 -29.48 60.76
N PHE A 164 21.55 -30.74 61.07
CA PHE A 164 20.23 -31.41 60.89
C PHE A 164 19.80 -32.10 62.21
N PRO A 165 18.49 -32.28 62.52
CA PRO A 165 17.74 -33.53 62.22
C PRO A 165 16.28 -33.22 61.76
N ILE A 166 15.20 -34.05 61.78
CA ILE A 166 14.83 -35.40 62.29
C ILE A 166 13.87 -36.08 61.26
N SER A 167 13.61 -37.39 61.34
CA SER A 167 12.66 -38.16 60.51
C SER A 167 11.56 -38.91 61.31
N SER A 168 10.35 -39.10 60.75
CA SER A 168 9.29 -39.99 61.30
C SER A 168 8.33 -40.55 60.22
N TYR A 169 7.49 -41.53 60.58
CA TYR A 169 6.87 -42.53 59.68
C TYR A 169 5.32 -42.46 59.53
N ASN A 170 4.84 -42.96 58.37
CA ASN A 170 3.58 -43.72 58.10
C ASN A 170 2.15 -43.10 58.18
N HIS A 171 1.29 -43.67 57.31
CA HIS A 171 -0.19 -43.55 57.17
C HIS A 171 -0.76 -42.17 56.75
N GLY A 172 -1.83 -42.06 55.94
CA GLY A 172 -2.58 -43.08 55.17
C GLY A 172 -3.84 -42.49 54.49
N GLU A 173 -4.22 -43.02 53.31
CA GLU A 173 -5.46 -42.76 52.52
C GLU A 173 -5.66 -41.31 51.96
N GLN A 174 -5.69 -41.14 50.62
CA GLN A 174 -6.88 -40.97 49.73
C GLN A 174 -7.77 -39.74 50.06
N ILE A 175 -8.08 -38.82 49.13
CA ILE A 175 -8.87 -39.00 47.88
C ILE A 175 -8.51 -37.91 46.81
N LEU A 176 -8.59 -38.27 45.50
CA LEU A 176 -8.66 -37.49 44.22
C LEU A 176 -8.02 -36.06 44.09
N SER A 177 -7.41 -35.65 42.96
CA SER A 177 -7.30 -36.24 41.60
C SER A 177 -6.02 -35.82 40.83
N SER A 178 -5.63 -36.63 39.84
CA SER A 178 -4.47 -36.46 38.93
C SER A 178 -4.74 -35.52 37.74
N SER A 179 -3.81 -34.80 37.07
CA SER A 179 -2.39 -35.07 36.68
C SER A 179 -2.24 -36.14 35.56
N LEU A 180 -1.16 -36.22 34.73
CA LEU A 180 0.19 -35.63 34.74
C LEU A 180 0.82 -35.67 33.30
N HIS A 181 1.90 -34.91 33.04
CA HIS A 181 2.80 -35.11 31.88
C HIS A 181 3.63 -36.42 32.00
N LYS A 182 4.30 -36.87 30.92
CA LYS A 182 5.35 -37.93 30.98
C LYS A 182 6.56 -37.67 30.06
N ARG A 183 7.73 -38.14 30.51
CA ARG A 183 8.93 -38.46 29.70
C ARG A 183 9.01 -39.99 29.53
N VAL A 184 9.95 -40.49 28.71
CA VAL A 184 10.16 -41.92 28.40
C VAL A 184 11.65 -42.28 28.45
N HIS A 185 11.98 -43.44 29.02
CA HIS A 185 13.21 -44.24 28.79
C HIS A 185 12.98 -45.71 29.27
N PRO A 186 13.85 -46.70 28.97
CA PRO A 186 13.39 -48.05 28.55
C PRO A 186 13.69 -49.22 29.51
N TYR A 187 13.12 -50.40 29.19
CA TYR A 187 13.60 -51.80 29.42
C TYR A 187 12.51 -52.80 28.89
N PRO A 188 12.67 -54.14 28.97
CA PRO A 188 13.52 -55.05 28.18
C PRO A 188 12.71 -55.95 27.19
N VAL A 189 13.33 -57.01 26.65
CA VAL A 189 12.81 -57.95 25.63
C VAL A 189 12.42 -59.31 26.25
N GLU A 190 11.33 -59.94 25.79
CA GLU A 190 11.21 -61.40 25.46
C GLU A 190 9.81 -61.75 24.85
N PRO A 191 9.58 -62.94 24.24
CA PRO A 191 8.89 -63.00 22.94
C PRO A 191 7.46 -63.60 22.91
N GLY A 192 6.75 -63.36 21.80
CA GLY A 192 5.45 -63.97 21.49
C GLY A 192 5.07 -63.89 20.01
N SER A 193 5.17 -65.02 19.31
CA SER A 193 4.78 -65.32 17.92
C SER A 193 3.62 -64.52 17.29
N GLY A 194 3.77 -64.10 16.02
CA GLY A 194 2.61 -63.69 15.21
C GLY A 194 2.96 -62.95 13.92
N ARG A 195 3.17 -63.69 12.82
CA ARG A 195 3.28 -63.21 11.43
C ARG A 195 2.18 -62.18 11.08
N TRP A 196 2.56 -60.96 10.69
CA TRP A 196 1.63 -59.92 10.18
C TRP A 196 1.73 -59.83 8.65
N ASP A 197 0.59 -59.75 7.97
CA ASP A 197 0.53 -59.71 6.50
C ASP A 197 0.89 -58.33 5.91
N GLU A 198 1.69 -58.36 4.84
CA GLU A 198 2.11 -57.20 4.04
C GLU A 198 0.91 -56.49 3.35
N ASN A 199 -0.17 -57.23 3.09
CA ASN A 199 -1.43 -56.76 2.48
C ASN A 199 -2.11 -55.56 3.18
N LYS A 200 -1.66 -55.13 4.36
CA LYS A 200 -2.20 -53.96 5.06
C LYS A 200 -1.53 -52.63 4.69
N GLU A 201 -0.31 -52.62 4.15
CA GLU A 201 0.30 -51.36 3.67
C GLU A 201 -0.31 -50.90 2.35
N GLU A 202 -0.62 -51.82 1.44
CA GLU A 202 -1.19 -51.49 0.13
C GLU A 202 -2.54 -50.77 0.26
N GLY A 203 -3.45 -51.29 1.10
CA GLY A 203 -4.73 -50.63 1.39
C GLY A 203 -4.62 -49.27 2.13
N TRP A 204 -3.46 -48.93 2.69
CA TRP A 204 -3.15 -47.58 3.18
C TRP A 204 -2.56 -46.70 2.08
N LYS A 205 -1.68 -47.22 1.20
CA LYS A 205 -1.20 -46.54 -0.02
C LYS A 205 -2.37 -46.18 -0.93
N GLU A 206 -3.24 -47.13 -1.27
CA GLU A 206 -4.42 -46.89 -2.11
C GLU A 206 -5.33 -45.81 -1.53
N ARG A 207 -5.60 -45.81 -0.22
CA ARG A 207 -6.37 -44.74 0.43
C ARG A 207 -5.66 -43.39 0.42
N MET A 208 -4.33 -43.37 0.60
CA MET A 208 -3.51 -42.17 0.49
C MET A 208 -3.56 -41.61 -0.93
N ASP A 209 -3.51 -42.47 -1.95
CA ASP A 209 -3.49 -42.09 -3.36
C ASP A 209 -4.89 -41.76 -3.89
N GLU A 210 -5.95 -42.40 -3.39
CA GLU A 210 -7.33 -41.96 -3.59
C GLU A 210 -7.57 -40.58 -2.95
N TRP A 211 -6.95 -40.30 -1.79
CA TRP A 211 -7.00 -38.98 -1.14
C TRP A 211 -6.22 -37.91 -1.90
N LYS A 212 -5.05 -38.24 -2.48
CA LYS A 212 -4.31 -37.36 -3.42
C LYS A 212 -5.12 -37.11 -4.71
N SER A 213 -5.73 -38.15 -5.28
CA SER A 213 -6.57 -38.08 -6.48
C SER A 213 -7.79 -37.18 -6.26
N LYS A 214 -8.47 -37.31 -5.11
CA LYS A 214 -9.56 -36.42 -4.68
C LYS A 214 -9.14 -34.97 -4.40
N GLN A 215 -7.84 -34.67 -4.29
CA GLN A 215 -7.31 -33.29 -4.25
C GLN A 215 -7.04 -32.68 -5.64
N GLY A 216 -7.15 -33.48 -6.72
CA GLY A 216 -7.06 -32.99 -8.08
C GLY A 216 -5.64 -32.86 -8.64
N ASN A 217 -4.67 -33.57 -8.08
CA ASN A 217 -3.37 -33.76 -8.73
C ASN A 217 -3.56 -34.51 -10.05
N LEU A 218 -2.94 -34.01 -11.11
CA LEU A 218 -2.54 -34.84 -12.24
C LEU A 218 -1.24 -35.56 -11.86
N GLY A 219 -1.04 -36.77 -12.39
CA GLY A 219 0.28 -37.42 -12.35
C GLY A 219 1.29 -36.66 -13.22
N PRO A 220 2.59 -36.97 -13.14
CA PRO A 220 3.59 -36.41 -14.03
C PRO A 220 3.31 -36.83 -15.49
N ASP A 221 3.41 -35.86 -16.41
CA ASP A 221 3.49 -36.15 -17.85
C ASP A 221 4.93 -36.63 -18.19
N PRO A 222 5.15 -37.48 -19.22
CA PRO A 222 6.43 -38.18 -19.41
C PRO A 222 7.54 -37.40 -20.14
N ASP A 223 7.34 -36.09 -20.40
CA ASP A 223 8.12 -35.29 -21.36
C ASP A 223 8.99 -34.18 -20.71
N ASP A 224 9.09 -34.10 -19.37
CA ASP A 224 10.09 -33.25 -18.72
C ASP A 224 11.48 -33.90 -18.86
N THR A 225 12.37 -33.25 -19.62
CA THR A 225 13.76 -33.68 -19.81
C THR A 225 14.45 -33.85 -18.46
N THR A 226 14.80 -35.09 -18.12
CA THR A 226 15.06 -35.48 -16.74
C THR A 226 16.45 -35.09 -16.27
N ASP A 227 16.55 -33.93 -15.60
CA ASP A 227 17.72 -33.54 -14.81
C ASP A 227 17.79 -34.41 -13.53
N PRO A 228 18.74 -35.36 -13.41
CA PRO A 228 18.65 -36.41 -12.39
C PRO A 228 18.84 -35.91 -10.95
N ASP A 229 19.63 -34.86 -10.76
CA ASP A 229 20.20 -34.47 -9.46
C ASP A 229 19.29 -33.55 -8.61
N MET A 230 18.05 -33.29 -9.04
CA MET A 230 17.08 -32.58 -8.20
C MET A 230 16.62 -33.43 -7.00
N LEU A 231 17.14 -33.10 -5.82
CA LEU A 231 16.69 -33.57 -4.50
C LEU A 231 15.15 -33.60 -4.39
N ASP A 232 14.59 -34.71 -3.86
CA ASP A 232 13.13 -34.89 -3.76
C ASP A 232 12.43 -33.84 -2.89
N GLU A 233 13.12 -33.23 -1.92
CA GLU A 233 12.57 -32.10 -1.16
C GLU A 233 12.33 -30.87 -2.05
N ALA A 234 13.23 -30.61 -3.01
CA ALA A 234 13.09 -29.53 -3.98
C ALA A 234 11.99 -29.80 -5.01
N ARG A 235 11.39 -31.02 -5.06
CA ARG A 235 10.19 -31.34 -5.87
C ARG A 235 8.86 -31.04 -5.14
N GLN A 236 8.88 -30.72 -3.84
CA GLN A 236 7.67 -30.45 -3.04
C GLN A 236 6.94 -29.15 -3.45
N PRO A 237 5.62 -29.00 -3.21
CA PRO A 237 4.87 -27.78 -3.57
C PRO A 237 5.35 -26.55 -2.77
N LEU A 238 5.49 -25.42 -3.46
CA LEU A 238 5.98 -24.16 -2.90
C LEU A 238 4.93 -23.42 -2.07
N SER A 239 3.65 -23.70 -2.33
CA SER A 239 2.53 -23.17 -1.59
C SER A 239 1.43 -24.23 -1.37
N ARG A 240 0.61 -24.03 -0.34
CA ARG A 240 -0.53 -24.90 -0.02
C ARG A 240 -1.80 -24.08 0.21
N LYS A 241 -2.91 -24.56 -0.35
CA LYS A 241 -4.26 -24.13 0.04
C LYS A 241 -4.66 -24.83 1.32
N VAL A 242 -5.09 -24.06 2.32
CA VAL A 242 -5.56 -24.57 3.60
C VAL A 242 -7.07 -24.34 3.65
N PRO A 243 -7.91 -25.39 3.56
CA PRO A 243 -9.34 -25.23 3.70
C PRO A 243 -9.66 -24.87 5.16
N ILE A 244 -10.50 -23.86 5.37
CA ILE A 244 -10.96 -23.49 6.71
C ILE A 244 -11.77 -24.66 7.28
N ALA A 245 -11.53 -24.98 8.55
CA ALA A 245 -12.06 -26.17 9.22
C ALA A 245 -13.58 -26.32 9.02
N SER A 246 -14.03 -27.48 8.54
CA SER A 246 -15.42 -27.74 8.15
C SER A 246 -16.41 -27.58 9.32
N SER A 247 -15.95 -27.79 10.56
CA SER A 247 -16.69 -27.54 11.80
C SER A 247 -17.01 -26.06 12.07
N LYS A 248 -16.33 -25.13 11.39
CA LYS A 248 -16.67 -23.70 11.37
C LYS A 248 -17.54 -23.33 10.16
N VAL A 249 -17.14 -23.77 8.96
CA VAL A 249 -17.75 -23.30 7.69
C VAL A 249 -19.09 -23.97 7.36
N ASN A 250 -19.28 -25.25 7.70
CA ASN A 250 -20.53 -25.94 7.38
C ASN A 250 -21.73 -25.38 8.19
N PRO A 251 -21.62 -25.09 9.50
CA PRO A 251 -22.67 -24.38 10.23
C PRO A 251 -23.00 -23.00 9.63
N TYR A 252 -21.99 -22.21 9.22
CA TYR A 252 -22.19 -20.92 8.57
C TYR A 252 -23.02 -21.06 7.28
N ARG A 253 -22.66 -22.00 6.39
CA ARG A 253 -23.43 -22.31 5.17
C ARG A 253 -24.86 -22.74 5.46
N MET A 254 -25.08 -23.62 6.45
CA MET A 254 -26.42 -24.06 6.85
C MET A 254 -27.28 -22.89 7.35
N VAL A 255 -26.71 -22.00 8.18
CA VAL A 255 -27.42 -20.82 8.70
C VAL A 255 -27.72 -19.80 7.59
N ILE A 256 -26.84 -19.61 6.60
CA ILE A 256 -27.14 -18.77 5.42
C ILE A 256 -28.34 -19.32 4.64
N VAL A 257 -28.41 -20.63 4.41
CA VAL A 257 -29.55 -21.25 3.69
C VAL A 257 -30.85 -21.11 4.50
N ILE A 258 -30.80 -21.33 5.82
CA ILE A 258 -31.95 -21.10 6.71
C ILE A 258 -32.40 -19.64 6.66
N ARG A 259 -31.46 -18.68 6.75
CA ARG A 259 -31.73 -17.24 6.64
C ARG A 259 -32.37 -16.87 5.30
N LEU A 260 -31.91 -17.45 4.19
CA LEU A 260 -32.49 -17.24 2.86
C LEU A 260 -33.94 -17.74 2.78
N LEU A 261 -34.24 -18.91 3.35
CA LEU A 261 -35.61 -19.44 3.42
C LEU A 261 -36.51 -18.56 4.29
N VAL A 262 -36.06 -18.18 5.50
CA VAL A 262 -36.77 -17.29 6.42
C VAL A 262 -37.04 -15.92 5.79
N LEU A 263 -36.06 -15.35 5.08
CA LEU A 263 -36.19 -14.10 4.33
C LEU A 263 -37.22 -14.22 3.20
N GLY A 264 -37.27 -15.36 2.50
CA GLY A 264 -38.30 -15.64 1.50
C GLY A 264 -39.73 -15.68 2.10
N PHE A 265 -39.91 -16.35 3.25
CA PHE A 265 -41.19 -16.35 3.96
C PHE A 265 -41.56 -14.96 4.50
N PHE A 266 -40.60 -14.20 5.03
CA PHE A 266 -40.77 -12.81 5.48
C PHE A 266 -41.24 -11.90 4.34
N LEU A 267 -40.54 -11.88 3.19
CA LEU A 267 -40.92 -11.04 2.06
C LEU A 267 -42.27 -11.44 1.47
N ARG A 268 -42.56 -12.75 1.37
CA ARG A 268 -43.88 -13.24 0.96
C ARG A 268 -44.99 -12.77 1.93
N TYR A 269 -44.75 -12.82 3.24
CA TYR A 269 -45.69 -12.31 4.24
C TYR A 269 -45.91 -10.81 4.06
N ARG A 270 -44.84 -10.01 3.93
CA ARG A 270 -44.90 -8.56 3.75
C ARG A 270 -45.72 -8.15 2.52
N ILE A 271 -45.46 -8.77 1.36
CA ILE A 271 -46.16 -8.50 0.10
C ILE A 271 -47.66 -8.83 0.19
N LEU A 272 -48.03 -9.91 0.89
CA LEU A 272 -49.42 -10.36 1.02
C LEU A 272 -50.25 -9.58 2.06
N HIS A 273 -49.64 -8.71 2.88
CA HIS A 273 -50.33 -7.97 3.94
C HIS A 273 -50.08 -6.45 3.83
N PRO A 274 -50.76 -5.76 2.89
CA PRO A 274 -50.68 -4.32 2.72
C PRO A 274 -51.27 -3.51 3.88
N VAL A 275 -50.59 -2.44 4.28
CA VAL A 275 -51.15 -1.45 5.21
C VAL A 275 -51.91 -0.40 4.42
N HIS A 276 -53.21 -0.63 4.21
CA HIS A 276 -54.08 0.26 3.43
C HIS A 276 -54.07 1.71 3.95
N ASP A 277 -54.03 1.91 5.27
CA ASP A 277 -53.95 3.23 5.92
C ASP A 277 -52.69 4.03 5.59
N ALA A 278 -51.63 3.38 5.10
CA ALA A 278 -50.29 3.94 4.97
C ALA A 278 -49.59 3.44 3.69
N ILE A 279 -50.34 3.20 2.61
CA ILE A 279 -49.89 2.40 1.46
C ILE A 279 -48.57 2.89 0.84
N GLY A 280 -48.33 4.21 0.78
CA GLY A 280 -47.06 4.78 0.29
C GLY A 280 -45.85 4.49 1.20
N LEU A 281 -46.03 4.54 2.53
CA LEU A 281 -44.98 4.18 3.49
C LEU A 281 -44.69 2.68 3.47
N TRP A 282 -45.74 1.86 3.41
CA TRP A 282 -45.63 0.40 3.27
C TRP A 282 -44.92 0.00 1.97
N LEU A 283 -45.29 0.61 0.84
CA LEU A 283 -44.67 0.36 -0.46
C LEU A 283 -43.18 0.75 -0.46
N THR A 284 -42.86 1.92 0.10
CA THR A 284 -41.47 2.37 0.27
C THR A 284 -40.67 1.39 1.12
N SER A 285 -41.23 0.94 2.25
CA SER A 285 -40.64 -0.06 3.15
C SER A 285 -40.34 -1.37 2.42
N ILE A 286 -41.29 -1.92 1.66
CA ILE A 286 -41.12 -3.18 0.93
C ILE A 286 -40.11 -3.06 -0.21
N ILE A 287 -40.11 -1.96 -0.97
CA ILE A 287 -39.12 -1.74 -2.04
C ILE A 287 -37.69 -1.71 -1.45
N CYS A 288 -37.51 -1.07 -0.30
CA CYS A 288 -36.22 -1.08 0.41
C CYS A 288 -35.87 -2.48 0.94
N GLU A 289 -36.81 -3.18 1.58
CA GLU A 289 -36.61 -4.54 2.12
C GLU A 289 -36.25 -5.56 1.01
N ILE A 290 -36.87 -5.47 -0.17
CA ILE A 290 -36.53 -6.30 -1.34
C ILE A 290 -35.14 -5.93 -1.88
N TRP A 291 -34.80 -4.64 -1.95
CA TRP A 291 -33.45 -4.22 -2.39
C TRP A 291 -32.37 -4.72 -1.43
N PHE A 292 -32.56 -4.59 -0.12
CA PHE A 292 -31.61 -5.10 0.87
C PHE A 292 -31.51 -6.63 0.83
N ALA A 293 -32.60 -7.36 0.56
CA ALA A 293 -32.55 -8.80 0.36
C ALA A 293 -31.70 -9.19 -0.85
N ILE A 294 -31.83 -8.48 -1.98
CA ILE A 294 -31.00 -8.70 -3.17
C ILE A 294 -29.54 -8.35 -2.89
N SER A 295 -29.28 -7.18 -2.30
CA SER A 295 -27.93 -6.71 -1.92
C SER A 295 -27.23 -7.69 -0.96
N TRP A 296 -27.95 -8.22 0.03
CA TRP A 296 -27.45 -9.23 0.96
C TRP A 296 -27.10 -10.56 0.27
N ILE A 297 -27.92 -11.02 -0.69
CA ILE A 297 -27.62 -12.21 -1.50
C ILE A 297 -26.35 -11.99 -2.35
N LEU A 298 -26.20 -10.78 -2.93
CA LEU A 298 -25.04 -10.39 -3.72
C LEU A 298 -23.74 -10.29 -2.90
N ASP A 299 -23.81 -9.87 -1.64
CA ASP A 299 -22.66 -9.85 -0.72
C ASP A 299 -22.28 -11.24 -0.19
N GLN A 300 -23.25 -12.08 0.20
CA GLN A 300 -22.95 -13.31 0.93
C GLN A 300 -22.54 -14.48 0.06
N PHE A 301 -23.11 -14.65 -1.14
CA PHE A 301 -22.80 -15.81 -1.99
C PHE A 301 -21.31 -15.90 -2.40
N PRO A 302 -20.58 -14.79 -2.66
CA PRO A 302 -19.13 -14.80 -2.83
C PRO A 302 -18.34 -15.34 -1.61
N LYS A 303 -18.89 -15.24 -0.39
CA LYS A 303 -18.24 -15.70 0.86
C LYS A 303 -18.40 -17.21 1.11
N TRP A 304 -19.00 -17.96 0.18
CA TRP A 304 -19.37 -19.36 0.39
C TRP A 304 -18.19 -20.34 0.45
N TYR A 305 -17.05 -20.03 -0.21
CA TYR A 305 -15.87 -20.90 -0.30
C TYR A 305 -14.59 -20.24 0.25
N PRO A 306 -14.57 -19.79 1.52
CA PRO A 306 -13.39 -19.11 2.06
C PRO A 306 -12.24 -20.09 2.28
N ILE A 307 -11.03 -19.70 1.87
CA ILE A 307 -9.81 -20.48 2.04
C ILE A 307 -8.68 -19.61 2.63
N ASP A 308 -7.72 -20.26 3.28
CA ASP A 308 -6.44 -19.69 3.64
C ASP A 308 -5.32 -20.27 2.74
N ARG A 309 -4.15 -19.65 2.76
CA ARG A 309 -2.95 -20.14 2.05
C ARG A 309 -1.70 -20.06 2.91
N GLN A 310 -0.73 -20.92 2.59
CA GLN A 310 0.61 -20.93 3.19
C GLN A 310 1.66 -20.99 2.08
N THR A 311 2.74 -20.26 2.27
CA THR A 311 3.96 -20.26 1.45
C THR A 311 5.07 -20.99 2.20
N TYR A 312 5.98 -21.63 1.47
CA TYR A 312 7.13 -22.35 2.04
C TYR A 312 8.41 -21.78 1.42
N LEU A 313 8.92 -20.70 2.01
CA LEU A 313 10.07 -19.95 1.47
C LEU A 313 11.33 -20.81 1.38
N ASP A 314 11.53 -21.71 2.35
CA ASP A 314 12.69 -22.59 2.43
C ASP A 314 12.77 -23.51 1.19
N ARG A 315 11.60 -23.98 0.69
CA ARG A 315 11.50 -24.76 -0.56
C ARG A 315 11.70 -23.93 -1.83
N LEU A 316 11.42 -22.63 -1.79
CA LEU A 316 11.70 -21.73 -2.91
C LEU A 316 13.21 -21.58 -3.08
N SER A 317 13.92 -21.32 -1.97
CA SER A 317 15.38 -21.20 -1.97
C SER A 317 16.06 -22.52 -2.35
N LEU A 318 15.66 -23.65 -1.75
CA LEU A 318 16.18 -24.98 -2.13
C LEU A 318 15.97 -25.36 -3.61
N ARG A 319 15.04 -24.71 -4.33
CA ARG A 319 14.81 -24.92 -5.77
C ARG A 319 15.52 -23.91 -6.66
N TYR A 320 15.56 -22.63 -6.30
CA TYR A 320 15.98 -21.52 -7.17
C TYR A 320 17.19 -20.71 -6.67
N GLU A 321 17.72 -21.02 -5.49
CA GLU A 321 18.91 -20.42 -4.86
C GLU A 321 19.80 -21.55 -4.31
N ARG A 322 20.29 -22.41 -5.20
CA ARG A 322 21.26 -23.46 -4.84
C ARG A 322 22.60 -22.81 -4.50
N GLU A 323 23.23 -23.25 -3.41
CA GLU A 323 24.54 -22.70 -3.00
C GLU A 323 25.61 -23.01 -4.06
N GLY A 324 26.35 -21.98 -4.48
CA GLY A 324 27.38 -22.08 -5.53
C GLY A 324 26.86 -21.88 -6.97
N GLU A 325 25.54 -21.89 -7.21
CA GLU A 325 24.95 -21.57 -8.52
C GLU A 325 24.39 -20.13 -8.58
N PRO A 326 24.31 -19.50 -9.78
CA PRO A 326 23.58 -18.25 -9.96
C PRO A 326 22.09 -18.39 -9.63
N SER A 327 21.49 -17.40 -8.95
CA SER A 327 20.08 -17.47 -8.58
C SER A 327 19.15 -17.51 -9.80
N MET A 328 18.33 -18.56 -9.86
CA MET A 328 17.26 -18.79 -10.83
C MET A 328 15.94 -18.10 -10.45
N LEU A 329 15.93 -17.25 -9.41
CA LEU A 329 14.75 -16.44 -9.09
C LEU A 329 14.40 -15.49 -10.23
N ALA A 330 13.11 -15.38 -10.54
CA ALA A 330 12.65 -14.49 -11.61
C ALA A 330 12.85 -13.02 -11.21
N PRO A 331 13.25 -12.13 -12.15
CA PRO A 331 13.30 -10.70 -11.90
C PRO A 331 11.92 -10.12 -11.54
N VAL A 332 11.93 -9.05 -10.74
CA VAL A 332 10.75 -8.28 -10.32
C VAL A 332 11.04 -6.78 -10.46
N ASP A 333 10.32 -6.10 -11.34
CA ASP A 333 10.28 -4.63 -11.36
C ASP A 333 9.30 -4.17 -10.28
N ILE A 334 9.62 -3.09 -9.55
CA ILE A 334 8.80 -2.56 -8.45
C ILE A 334 8.45 -1.11 -8.78
N PHE A 335 7.16 -0.83 -8.95
CA PHE A 335 6.63 0.44 -9.40
C PHE A 335 6.05 1.24 -8.23
N VAL A 336 6.45 2.51 -8.12
CA VAL A 336 5.89 3.51 -7.20
C VAL A 336 5.42 4.71 -8.03
N SER A 337 4.20 5.19 -7.79
CA SER A 337 3.68 6.42 -8.42
C SER A 337 3.48 7.54 -7.40
N THR A 338 3.99 8.73 -7.70
CA THR A 338 3.72 9.98 -6.96
C THR A 338 3.15 11.04 -7.91
N VAL A 339 2.30 11.93 -7.40
CA VAL A 339 1.57 12.93 -8.21
C VAL A 339 1.95 14.36 -7.86
N ASP A 340 2.18 14.66 -6.57
CA ASP A 340 2.46 16.02 -6.09
C ASP A 340 3.15 15.98 -4.72
N PRO A 341 4.42 16.39 -4.59
CA PRO A 341 5.15 16.34 -3.32
C PRO A 341 4.57 17.25 -2.24
N MET A 342 3.72 18.23 -2.58
CA MET A 342 3.01 19.06 -1.60
C MET A 342 1.76 18.37 -1.00
N LYS A 343 1.34 17.22 -1.56
CA LYS A 343 0.23 16.39 -1.03
C LYS A 343 0.70 15.03 -0.52
N GLU A 344 1.79 14.53 -1.10
CA GLU A 344 2.40 13.22 -0.88
C GLU A 344 3.87 13.45 -0.48
N PRO A 345 4.17 13.76 0.80
CA PRO A 345 5.44 14.37 1.19
C PRO A 345 6.68 13.55 0.75
N PRO A 346 7.77 14.20 0.27
CA PRO A 346 8.91 13.48 -0.27
C PRO A 346 9.51 12.45 0.70
N LEU A 347 9.61 12.79 1.99
CA LEU A 347 10.08 11.88 3.05
C LEU A 347 9.28 10.55 3.12
N VAL A 348 7.98 10.57 2.83
CA VAL A 348 7.13 9.36 2.79
C VAL A 348 7.50 8.52 1.57
N THR A 349 7.63 9.16 0.40
CA THR A 349 8.08 8.51 -0.85
C THR A 349 9.48 7.90 -0.68
N SER A 350 10.43 8.64 -0.08
CA SER A 350 11.76 8.18 0.27
C SER A 350 11.73 6.95 1.19
N ASN A 351 10.90 6.97 2.24
CA ASN A 351 10.75 5.82 3.14
C ASN A 351 10.23 4.57 2.43
N THR A 352 9.28 4.73 1.51
CA THR A 352 8.79 3.65 0.64
C THR A 352 9.91 3.13 -0.27
N VAL A 353 10.64 3.99 -0.98
CA VAL A 353 11.77 3.60 -1.85
C VAL A 353 12.88 2.88 -1.06
N LEU A 354 13.27 3.39 0.11
CA LEU A 354 14.26 2.75 0.98
C LEU A 354 13.81 1.36 1.46
N SER A 355 12.51 1.19 1.74
CA SER A 355 11.97 -0.11 2.12
C SER A 355 11.99 -1.14 0.98
N ILE A 356 11.91 -0.68 -0.28
CA ILE A 356 11.97 -1.48 -1.50
C ILE A 356 13.42 -1.90 -1.80
N LEU A 357 14.37 -0.95 -1.75
CA LEU A 357 15.79 -1.23 -2.00
C LEU A 357 16.40 -2.17 -0.92
N ALA A 358 15.85 -2.15 0.29
CA ALA A 358 16.28 -2.99 1.42
C ALA A 358 15.53 -4.35 1.54
N MET A 359 14.87 -4.83 0.47
CA MET A 359 14.17 -6.13 0.45
C MET A 359 15.11 -7.36 0.53
N ASP A 360 14.54 -8.50 0.92
CA ASP A 360 15.20 -9.82 0.93
C ASP A 360 14.98 -10.50 -0.43
N TYR A 361 15.87 -10.20 -1.39
CA TYR A 361 15.92 -10.76 -2.75
C TYR A 361 17.31 -10.49 -3.37
N PRO A 362 17.75 -11.24 -4.41
CA PRO A 362 18.96 -10.92 -5.16
C PRO A 362 18.90 -9.52 -5.83
N VAL A 363 20.02 -8.80 -5.80
CA VAL A 363 20.10 -7.38 -6.22
C VAL A 363 20.01 -7.19 -7.73
N ASP A 364 20.50 -8.15 -8.50
CA ASP A 364 20.40 -8.24 -9.96
C ASP A 364 18.96 -8.56 -10.43
N LYS A 365 18.10 -9.03 -9.50
CA LYS A 365 16.72 -9.44 -9.79
C LYS A 365 15.66 -8.44 -9.31
N ILE A 366 16.01 -7.35 -8.62
CA ILE A 366 15.08 -6.24 -8.30
C ILE A 366 15.47 -4.96 -9.04
N SER A 367 14.48 -4.23 -9.53
CA SER A 367 14.64 -2.84 -9.98
C SER A 367 13.45 -1.99 -9.55
N CYS A 368 13.72 -0.87 -8.87
CA CYS A 368 12.73 0.09 -8.41
C CYS A 368 12.55 1.20 -9.45
N TYR A 369 11.30 1.46 -9.84
CA TYR A 369 10.91 2.54 -10.73
C TYR A 369 9.97 3.49 -9.99
N VAL A 370 10.32 4.79 -9.97
CA VAL A 370 9.48 5.84 -9.40
C VAL A 370 8.98 6.73 -10.54
N SER A 371 7.67 6.69 -10.77
CA SER A 371 7.00 7.60 -11.70
C SER A 371 6.57 8.87 -10.97
N ASP A 372 7.12 10.01 -11.38
CA ASP A 372 6.71 11.33 -10.94
C ASP A 372 5.79 11.96 -11.98
N ASP A 373 4.49 11.95 -11.68
CA ASP A 373 3.46 12.55 -12.52
C ASP A 373 3.34 14.07 -12.29
N GLY A 374 4.09 14.64 -11.34
CA GLY A 374 4.20 16.08 -11.10
C GLY A 374 5.36 16.78 -11.82
N ALA A 375 6.35 16.01 -12.29
CA ALA A 375 7.60 16.50 -12.90
C ALA A 375 8.34 17.53 -12.01
N SER A 376 8.40 17.26 -10.69
CA SER A 376 8.87 18.23 -9.69
C SER A 376 10.34 18.02 -9.35
N MET A 377 11.12 19.10 -9.42
CA MET A 377 12.52 19.09 -9.00
C MET A 377 12.67 18.70 -7.52
N LEU A 378 11.69 18.99 -6.66
CA LEU A 378 11.67 18.53 -5.26
C LEU A 378 11.65 16.99 -5.17
N THR A 379 10.83 16.32 -5.98
CA THR A 379 10.80 14.85 -6.06
C THR A 379 12.14 14.31 -6.53
N PHE A 380 12.76 14.96 -7.53
CA PHE A 380 14.04 14.57 -8.11
C PHE A 380 15.22 14.72 -7.13
N GLU A 381 15.41 15.90 -6.52
CA GLU A 381 16.45 16.15 -5.52
C GLU A 381 16.27 15.23 -4.30
N SER A 382 15.03 15.05 -3.83
CA SER A 382 14.72 14.12 -2.74
C SER A 382 15.07 12.67 -3.08
N LEU A 383 14.98 12.25 -4.34
CA LEU A 383 15.36 10.90 -4.76
C LEU A 383 16.89 10.71 -4.83
N SER A 384 17.64 11.75 -5.18
CA SER A 384 19.11 11.73 -5.17
C SER A 384 19.65 11.52 -3.74
N GLU A 385 19.19 12.35 -2.80
CA GLU A 385 19.44 12.20 -1.36
C GLU A 385 19.03 10.81 -0.83
N THR A 386 17.90 10.27 -1.33
CA THR A 386 17.43 8.93 -0.96
C THR A 386 18.36 7.83 -1.48
N ALA A 387 18.92 7.99 -2.68
CA ALA A 387 19.87 7.04 -3.26
C ALA A 387 21.18 7.02 -2.45
N GLU A 388 21.70 8.19 -2.06
CA GLU A 388 22.88 8.28 -1.18
C GLU A 388 22.64 7.64 0.19
N PHE A 389 21.52 7.96 0.85
CA PHE A 389 21.19 7.35 2.13
C PHE A 389 20.96 5.83 2.01
N ALA A 390 20.44 5.34 0.87
CA ALA A 390 20.32 3.90 0.61
C ALA A 390 21.67 3.17 0.64
N ARG A 391 22.77 3.80 0.20
CA ARG A 391 24.13 3.21 0.25
C ARG A 391 24.61 2.90 1.67
N LYS A 392 24.09 3.64 2.67
CA LYS A 392 24.34 3.41 4.10
C LYS A 392 23.28 2.50 4.73
N TRP A 393 21.99 2.70 4.38
CA TRP A 393 20.85 2.01 4.98
C TRP A 393 20.67 0.56 4.56
N VAL A 394 20.90 0.23 3.28
CA VAL A 394 20.68 -1.13 2.74
C VAL A 394 21.62 -2.18 3.33
N PRO A 395 22.96 -2.00 3.40
CA PRO A 395 23.83 -2.98 4.04
C PRO A 395 23.48 -3.16 5.52
N PHE A 396 23.26 -2.07 6.27
CA PHE A 396 22.80 -2.12 7.67
C PHE A 396 21.49 -2.93 7.82
N CYS A 397 20.51 -2.71 6.94
CA CYS A 397 19.26 -3.46 6.91
C CYS A 397 19.44 -4.96 6.69
N LYS A 398 20.30 -5.34 5.73
CA LYS A 398 20.55 -6.75 5.38
C LYS A 398 21.37 -7.44 6.47
N LYS A 399 22.50 -6.86 6.87
CA LYS A 399 23.44 -7.33 7.91
C LYS A 399 22.77 -7.65 9.26
N PHE A 400 21.85 -6.80 9.73
CA PHE A 400 21.17 -6.98 11.01
C PHE A 400 19.75 -7.56 10.92
N VAL A 401 19.23 -7.81 9.71
CA VAL A 401 17.86 -8.32 9.46
C VAL A 401 16.81 -7.56 10.28
N ILE A 402 16.73 -6.24 10.08
CA ILE A 402 15.76 -5.38 10.76
C ILE A 402 14.43 -5.35 10.02
N GLU A 403 13.30 -5.22 10.73
CA GLU A 403 11.98 -5.00 10.14
C GLU A 403 11.14 -4.08 11.04
N PRO A 404 10.38 -3.11 10.50
CA PRO A 404 10.18 -2.81 9.07
C PRO A 404 11.44 -2.26 8.37
N ARG A 405 11.41 -2.19 7.03
CA ARG A 405 12.54 -1.70 6.21
C ARG A 405 12.49 -0.18 5.93
N ALA A 406 11.36 0.48 6.22
CA ALA A 406 11.25 1.94 6.20
C ALA A 406 11.86 2.55 7.49
N PRO A 407 12.87 3.44 7.40
CA PRO A 407 13.60 3.94 8.56
C PRO A 407 12.75 4.77 9.53
N GLU A 408 11.86 5.66 9.07
CA GLU A 408 10.97 6.46 9.92
C GLU A 408 10.15 5.54 10.85
N MET A 409 9.56 4.51 10.26
CA MET A 409 8.72 3.55 10.96
C MET A 409 9.55 2.66 11.89
N TYR A 410 10.76 2.27 11.50
CA TYR A 410 11.68 1.48 12.33
C TYR A 410 12.18 2.27 13.55
N PHE A 411 12.55 3.54 13.39
CA PHE A 411 13.08 4.35 14.49
C PHE A 411 11.98 4.92 15.40
N SER A 412 10.76 5.11 14.91
CA SER A 412 9.60 5.56 15.69
C SER A 412 8.90 4.46 16.50
N LEU A 413 9.17 3.17 16.22
CA LEU A 413 8.61 2.05 16.96
C LEU A 413 9.11 2.02 18.41
N LYS A 414 8.21 2.29 19.36
CA LYS A 414 8.41 2.20 20.83
C LYS A 414 8.47 0.75 21.34
N VAL A 415 9.16 -0.14 20.60
CA VAL A 415 9.35 -1.57 20.89
C VAL A 415 10.81 -1.81 21.30
N ASP A 416 11.07 -2.84 22.10
CA ASP A 416 12.44 -3.28 22.36
C ASP A 416 13.13 -3.70 21.06
N TYR A 417 14.13 -2.91 20.65
CA TYR A 417 14.91 -3.08 19.44
C TYR A 417 16.14 -3.98 19.63
N LEU A 418 16.48 -4.36 20.86
CA LEU A 418 17.54 -5.32 21.17
C LEU A 418 17.04 -6.77 21.10
N LYS A 419 15.72 -6.96 21.16
CA LYS A 419 15.08 -8.28 21.10
C LYS A 419 15.52 -9.07 19.87
N ASP A 420 15.91 -10.32 20.11
CA ASP A 420 16.35 -11.27 19.09
C ASP A 420 17.59 -10.81 18.27
N LYS A 421 18.41 -9.87 18.80
CA LYS A 421 19.65 -9.38 18.16
C LYS A 421 20.90 -9.90 18.89
N VAL A 422 21.70 -10.70 18.17
CA VAL A 422 22.89 -11.40 18.70
C VAL A 422 24.23 -10.76 18.31
N GLN A 423 24.26 -9.84 17.35
CA GLN A 423 25.53 -9.25 16.89
C GLN A 423 26.03 -8.14 17.85
N PRO A 424 27.28 -8.17 18.32
CA PRO A 424 27.77 -7.27 19.37
C PRO A 424 27.90 -5.81 18.92
N THR A 425 28.16 -5.55 17.64
CA THR A 425 28.32 -4.20 17.10
C THR A 425 27.00 -3.45 16.91
N PHE A 426 25.85 -4.16 16.94
CA PHE A 426 24.53 -3.61 16.62
C PHE A 426 24.18 -2.34 17.44
N VAL A 427 24.56 -2.29 18.72
CA VAL A 427 24.28 -1.13 19.60
C VAL A 427 25.15 0.09 19.25
N LYS A 428 26.32 -0.10 18.63
CA LYS A 428 27.14 0.99 18.07
C LYS A 428 26.58 1.41 16.70
N GLU A 429 26.41 0.45 15.79
CA GLU A 429 25.99 0.72 14.41
C GLU A 429 24.57 1.31 14.33
N ARG A 430 23.59 0.81 15.12
CA ARG A 430 22.24 1.40 15.18
C ARG A 430 22.23 2.85 15.68
N ARG A 431 23.16 3.23 16.57
CA ARG A 431 23.28 4.61 17.05
C ARG A 431 23.96 5.53 16.04
N ALA A 432 24.90 5.03 15.24
CA ALA A 432 25.44 5.77 14.09
C ALA A 432 24.35 5.96 13.03
N MET A 433 23.72 4.86 12.57
CA MET A 433 22.68 4.86 11.55
C MET A 433 21.44 5.69 11.93
N LYS A 434 21.13 5.84 13.24
CA LYS A 434 20.07 6.77 13.63
C LYS A 434 20.46 8.24 13.36
N ARG A 435 21.70 8.67 13.64
CA ARG A 435 22.11 10.06 13.40
C ARG A 435 22.08 10.38 11.90
N GLU A 436 22.69 9.51 11.11
CA GLU A 436 22.64 9.52 9.64
C GLU A 436 21.20 9.67 9.10
N TYR A 437 20.23 9.00 9.72
CA TYR A 437 18.82 9.13 9.33
C TYR A 437 18.17 10.46 9.75
N GLU A 438 18.45 10.97 10.95
CA GLU A 438 17.93 12.28 11.39
C GLU A 438 18.56 13.41 10.56
N GLU A 439 19.84 13.31 10.19
CA GLU A 439 20.55 14.21 9.28
C GLU A 439 19.96 14.18 7.87
N PHE A 440 19.69 12.99 7.32
CA PHE A 440 18.94 12.82 6.08
C PHE A 440 17.54 13.46 6.15
N LYS A 441 16.79 13.25 7.24
CA LYS A 441 15.48 13.87 7.47
C LYS A 441 15.57 15.41 7.50
N VAL A 442 16.63 15.98 8.07
CA VAL A 442 16.91 17.43 8.02
C VAL A 442 17.19 17.91 6.60
N ARG A 443 18.00 17.21 5.80
CA ARG A 443 18.28 17.60 4.40
C ARG A 443 17.02 17.53 3.52
N ILE A 444 16.21 16.48 3.63
CA ILE A 444 14.91 16.39 2.94
C ILE A 444 13.98 17.55 3.35
N ASN A 445 13.92 17.90 4.64
CA ASN A 445 13.12 19.04 5.10
C ASN A 445 13.64 20.39 4.57
N ALA A 446 14.96 20.56 4.41
CA ALA A 446 15.55 21.74 3.79
C ALA A 446 15.18 21.85 2.29
N LEU A 447 15.18 20.73 1.55
CA LEU A 447 14.69 20.69 0.16
C LEU A 447 13.20 21.05 0.06
N VAL A 448 12.35 20.55 0.96
CA VAL A 448 10.93 20.92 1.02
C VAL A 448 10.76 22.43 1.28
N ALA A 449 11.50 23.00 2.25
CA ALA A 449 11.45 24.42 2.56
C ALA A 449 11.99 25.33 1.43
N LYS A 450 13.00 24.86 0.68
CA LYS A 450 13.50 25.48 -0.57
C LYS A 450 12.41 25.47 -1.65
N ALA A 451 11.77 24.32 -1.88
CA ALA A 451 10.75 24.14 -2.91
C ALA A 451 9.50 25.01 -2.74
N MET A 452 9.18 25.46 -1.53
CA MET A 452 8.10 26.43 -1.28
C MET A 452 8.37 27.83 -1.87
N LYS A 453 9.61 28.13 -2.27
CA LYS A 453 10.03 29.42 -2.85
C LYS A 453 10.40 29.24 -4.33
N VAL A 454 9.39 29.18 -5.19
CA VAL A 454 9.58 29.06 -6.65
C VAL A 454 10.31 30.30 -7.20
N PRO A 455 11.45 30.16 -7.90
CA PRO A 455 12.14 31.30 -8.52
C PRO A 455 11.33 31.84 -9.73
N PRO A 456 11.37 33.16 -10.01
CA PRO A 456 10.61 33.74 -11.13
C PRO A 456 11.16 33.32 -12.50
N GLU A 457 12.45 33.01 -12.60
CA GLU A 457 13.11 32.39 -13.76
C GLU A 457 12.84 30.87 -13.91
N GLY A 458 12.13 30.26 -12.95
CA GLY A 458 11.91 28.82 -12.86
C GLY A 458 13.04 28.09 -12.12
N TRP A 459 12.90 26.77 -11.99
CA TRP A 459 13.92 25.93 -11.36
C TRP A 459 15.12 25.72 -12.30
N ILE A 460 16.32 25.73 -11.72
CA ILE A 460 17.62 25.53 -12.38
C ILE A 460 18.34 24.40 -11.65
N MET A 461 18.91 23.47 -12.40
CA MET A 461 19.67 22.32 -11.90
C MET A 461 21.09 22.72 -11.47
N GLN A 462 21.75 21.85 -10.72
CA GLN A 462 23.09 22.10 -10.14
C GLN A 462 24.19 22.33 -11.20
N ASP A 463 24.00 21.86 -12.43
CA ASP A 463 24.89 22.10 -13.57
C ASP A 463 24.61 23.43 -14.32
N GLY A 464 23.64 24.21 -13.84
CA GLY A 464 23.20 25.48 -14.43
C GLY A 464 22.15 25.35 -15.54
N THR A 465 21.67 24.14 -15.87
CA THR A 465 20.62 23.96 -16.87
C THR A 465 19.21 24.23 -16.32
N PRO A 466 18.26 24.75 -17.12
CA PRO A 466 16.89 24.95 -16.68
C PRO A 466 16.16 23.61 -16.53
N TRP A 467 15.46 23.40 -15.42
CA TRP A 467 14.70 22.18 -15.13
C TRP A 467 13.65 21.90 -16.24
N PRO A 468 13.70 20.75 -16.95
CA PRO A 468 12.79 20.49 -18.07
C PRO A 468 11.31 20.38 -17.65
N GLY A 469 11.04 20.02 -16.39
CA GLY A 469 9.69 19.93 -15.82
C GLY A 469 9.08 21.25 -15.36
N ASN A 470 9.71 22.41 -15.64
CA ASN A 470 9.28 23.73 -15.14
C ASN A 470 7.82 24.09 -15.47
N ASN A 471 7.23 23.53 -16.52
CA ASN A 471 5.79 23.60 -16.78
C ASN A 471 5.15 22.22 -16.62
N THR A 472 4.39 22.00 -15.55
CA THR A 472 3.75 20.71 -15.23
C THR A 472 2.68 20.24 -16.24
N LYS A 473 2.33 21.07 -17.23
CA LYS A 473 1.41 20.75 -18.34
C LYS A 473 2.10 20.61 -19.71
N ASP A 474 3.35 21.05 -19.84
CA ASP A 474 4.10 21.06 -21.09
C ASP A 474 5.60 20.81 -20.81
N HIS A 475 5.99 19.54 -20.72
CA HIS A 475 7.35 19.11 -20.44
C HIS A 475 7.70 17.82 -21.20
N PRO A 476 8.97 17.63 -21.60
CA PRO A 476 9.41 16.39 -22.23
C PRO A 476 9.40 15.21 -21.26
N GLY A 477 9.42 14.00 -21.81
CA GLY A 477 9.71 12.80 -21.01
C GLY A 477 11.15 12.82 -20.49
N MET A 478 11.32 12.42 -19.24
CA MET A 478 12.58 12.43 -18.50
C MET A 478 12.86 11.08 -17.86
N ILE A 479 14.10 10.59 -17.93
CA ILE A 479 14.55 9.36 -17.26
C ILE A 479 15.91 9.62 -16.58
N GLN A 480 16.07 9.13 -15.35
CA GLN A 480 17.37 9.09 -14.64
C GLN A 480 17.53 7.74 -13.94
N VAL A 481 18.77 7.23 -13.86
CA VAL A 481 19.12 6.01 -13.12
C VAL A 481 20.12 6.37 -12.01
N PHE A 482 19.69 6.25 -10.75
CA PHE A 482 20.50 6.65 -9.59
C PHE A 482 21.37 5.52 -9.01
N LEU A 483 20.93 4.27 -9.13
CA LEU A 483 21.61 3.09 -8.55
C LEU A 483 21.64 1.93 -9.54
N GLY A 484 22.53 0.97 -9.30
CA GLY A 484 22.75 -0.23 -10.14
C GLY A 484 24.24 -0.52 -10.36
N GLN A 485 24.51 -1.50 -11.23
CA GLN A 485 25.81 -2.12 -11.60
C GLN A 485 26.93 -1.18 -12.12
N SER A 486 26.73 0.13 -12.03
CA SER A 486 27.39 1.14 -12.84
C SER A 486 27.44 2.49 -12.10
N GLY A 487 27.71 2.42 -10.79
CA GLY A 487 27.81 3.57 -9.86
C GLY A 487 27.15 3.32 -8.51
N GLY A 488 26.07 2.54 -8.46
CA GLY A 488 25.29 2.27 -7.24
C GLY A 488 25.86 1.16 -6.37
N HIS A 489 27.12 1.28 -5.94
CA HIS A 489 27.72 0.39 -4.94
C HIS A 489 27.49 0.91 -3.52
N ASP A 490 27.25 0.01 -2.57
CA ASP A 490 27.14 0.34 -1.14
C ASP A 490 28.51 0.66 -0.50
N VAL A 491 28.50 1.01 0.79
CA VAL A 491 29.74 1.35 1.54
C VAL A 491 30.66 0.15 1.82
N GLU A 492 30.22 -1.08 1.53
CA GLU A 492 31.02 -2.31 1.63
C GLU A 492 31.48 -2.79 0.23
N GLY A 493 31.09 -2.09 -0.85
CA GLY A 493 31.46 -2.37 -2.24
C GLY A 493 30.46 -3.25 -3.01
N ASN A 494 29.33 -3.64 -2.43
CA ASN A 494 28.35 -4.51 -3.08
C ASN A 494 27.42 -3.73 -4.03
N GLU A 495 26.94 -4.36 -5.10
CA GLU A 495 25.91 -3.77 -5.96
C GLU A 495 24.57 -3.56 -5.22
N LEU A 496 23.95 -2.40 -5.43
CA LEU A 496 22.57 -2.12 -5.00
C LEU A 496 21.58 -2.33 -6.16
N ALA A 497 20.34 -2.67 -5.79
CA ALA A 497 19.24 -2.79 -6.74
C ALA A 497 19.01 -1.46 -7.50
N ARG A 498 18.69 -1.55 -8.80
CA ARG A 498 18.57 -0.38 -9.67
C ARG A 498 17.44 0.54 -9.22
N LEU A 499 17.69 1.85 -9.19
CA LEU A 499 16.66 2.88 -8.95
C LEU A 499 16.53 3.77 -10.19
N VAL A 500 15.33 3.82 -10.77
CA VAL A 500 15.00 4.57 -11.98
C VAL A 500 13.92 5.61 -11.67
N TYR A 501 14.21 6.89 -11.92
CA TYR A 501 13.22 7.96 -11.96
C TYR A 501 12.66 8.09 -13.38
N VAL A 502 11.35 8.24 -13.49
CA VAL A 502 10.65 8.45 -14.78
C VAL A 502 9.63 9.57 -14.60
N SER A 503 9.70 10.58 -15.46
CA SER A 503 8.58 11.50 -15.69
C SER A 503 8.13 11.39 -17.13
N ARG A 504 6.81 11.27 -17.33
CA ARG A 504 6.22 11.08 -18.67
C ARG A 504 6.24 12.40 -19.44
N GLU A 505 6.26 12.34 -20.77
CA GLU A 505 5.98 13.55 -21.55
C GLU A 505 4.54 13.99 -21.32
N LYS A 506 4.34 15.29 -21.05
CA LYS A 506 3.01 15.89 -20.94
C LYS A 506 2.92 17.11 -21.82
N ARG A 507 1.81 17.24 -22.52
CA ARG A 507 1.50 18.34 -23.45
C ARG A 507 0.09 18.88 -23.24
N PRO A 508 -0.17 20.17 -23.52
CA PRO A 508 -1.52 20.71 -23.63
C PRO A 508 -2.33 19.95 -24.71
N GLY A 509 -3.62 19.72 -24.45
CA GLY A 509 -4.52 19.03 -25.37
C GLY A 509 -4.46 17.49 -25.34
N PHE A 510 -3.38 16.88 -24.83
CA PHE A 510 -3.30 15.43 -24.61
C PHE A 510 -3.96 15.01 -23.29
N GLN A 511 -4.55 13.82 -23.26
CA GLN A 511 -5.16 13.24 -22.06
C GLN A 511 -4.18 12.25 -21.40
N HIS A 512 -3.80 12.53 -20.15
CA HIS A 512 -2.68 11.85 -19.48
C HIS A 512 -3.09 10.69 -18.57
N HIS A 513 -4.40 10.42 -18.45
CA HIS A 513 -4.99 9.26 -17.77
C HIS A 513 -4.55 9.00 -16.31
N LYS A 514 -3.99 10.01 -15.62
CA LYS A 514 -3.61 9.95 -14.20
C LYS A 514 -2.69 8.73 -13.91
N LYS A 515 -2.87 8.09 -12.75
CA LYS A 515 -2.15 6.87 -12.35
C LYS A 515 -2.23 5.75 -13.39
N ALA A 516 -3.37 5.50 -14.04
CA ALA A 516 -3.48 4.47 -15.07
C ALA A 516 -2.47 4.68 -16.23
N GLY A 517 -2.32 5.93 -16.69
CA GLY A 517 -1.33 6.31 -17.70
C GLY A 517 0.12 6.24 -17.18
N ALA A 518 0.35 6.62 -15.92
CA ALA A 518 1.66 6.48 -15.26
C ALA A 518 2.11 5.01 -15.23
N MET A 519 1.22 4.12 -14.79
CA MET A 519 1.46 2.67 -14.75
C MET A 519 1.68 2.07 -16.14
N ASN A 520 0.94 2.52 -17.15
CA ASN A 520 1.12 2.03 -18.54
C ASN A 520 2.47 2.47 -19.14
N ALA A 521 2.91 3.71 -18.89
CA ALA A 521 4.26 4.14 -19.27
C ALA A 521 5.35 3.35 -18.51
N LEU A 522 5.16 3.09 -17.21
CA LEU A 522 6.08 2.26 -16.41
C LEU A 522 6.21 0.82 -16.95
N ILE A 523 5.11 0.19 -17.39
CA ILE A 523 5.17 -1.12 -18.06
C ILE A 523 6.06 -1.04 -19.31
N ARG A 524 5.87 -0.01 -20.16
CA ARG A 524 6.61 0.13 -21.43
C ARG A 524 8.09 0.43 -21.21
N VAL A 525 8.41 1.40 -20.37
CA VAL A 525 9.81 1.81 -20.12
C VAL A 525 10.63 0.70 -19.46
N SER A 526 10.06 -0.01 -18.47
CA SER A 526 10.77 -1.14 -17.85
C SER A 526 10.95 -2.32 -18.81
N ALA A 527 10.04 -2.55 -19.76
CA ALA A 527 10.24 -3.56 -20.81
C ALA A 527 11.44 -3.27 -21.72
N VAL A 528 11.83 -2.00 -21.87
CA VAL A 528 13.03 -1.63 -22.63
C VAL A 528 14.30 -1.72 -21.76
N LEU A 529 14.19 -1.51 -20.44
CA LEU A 529 15.35 -1.34 -19.55
C LEU A 529 15.72 -2.55 -18.67
N THR A 530 14.77 -3.45 -18.36
CA THR A 530 14.95 -4.63 -17.50
C THR A 530 14.13 -5.84 -17.96
N ASN A 531 12.89 -5.60 -18.41
CA ASN A 531 11.92 -6.59 -18.84
C ASN A 531 11.68 -7.71 -17.82
N ALA A 532 11.39 -7.36 -16.55
CA ALA A 532 11.09 -8.38 -15.55
C ALA A 532 9.74 -9.06 -15.84
N PRO A 533 9.63 -10.41 -15.80
CA PRO A 533 8.37 -11.11 -16.08
C PRO A 533 7.28 -10.81 -15.02
N PHE A 534 7.67 -10.30 -13.85
CA PHE A 534 6.78 -9.88 -12.78
C PHE A 534 6.97 -8.40 -12.40
N MET A 535 5.87 -7.74 -12.02
CA MET A 535 5.86 -6.32 -11.62
C MET A 535 5.04 -6.14 -10.34
N LEU A 536 5.64 -5.59 -9.28
CA LEU A 536 4.96 -5.21 -8.04
C LEU A 536 4.53 -3.75 -8.11
N ASN A 537 3.23 -3.45 -7.91
CA ASN A 537 2.77 -2.07 -7.77
C ASN A 537 2.58 -1.66 -6.30
N LEU A 538 3.05 -0.46 -5.95
CA LEU A 538 2.87 0.21 -4.66
C LEU A 538 2.47 1.68 -4.84
N ASP A 539 1.64 2.18 -3.92
CA ASP A 539 1.44 3.62 -3.73
C ASP A 539 2.62 4.24 -2.97
N CYS A 540 2.88 5.53 -3.16
CA CYS A 540 3.98 6.26 -2.49
C CYS A 540 3.90 6.20 -0.95
N ASP A 541 2.70 6.02 -0.39
CA ASP A 541 2.44 5.88 1.04
C ASP A 541 2.42 4.42 1.55
N HIS A 542 2.75 3.42 0.73
CA HIS A 542 2.74 2.00 1.07
C HIS A 542 4.15 1.37 1.05
N TYR A 543 4.76 1.24 2.22
CA TYR A 543 6.10 0.70 2.42
C TYR A 543 6.13 -0.83 2.65
N VAL A 544 7.30 -1.43 2.45
CA VAL A 544 7.56 -2.86 2.69
C VAL A 544 7.81 -3.12 4.18
N ASN A 545 6.86 -3.82 4.83
CA ASN A 545 6.91 -4.14 6.25
C ASN A 545 7.45 -5.56 6.53
N ASN A 546 7.27 -6.50 5.60
CA ASN A 546 7.92 -7.81 5.58
C ASN A 546 8.82 -7.89 4.34
N SER A 547 10.13 -7.95 4.57
CA SER A 547 11.16 -7.96 3.53
C SER A 547 11.08 -9.15 2.58
N LYS A 548 10.38 -10.23 2.98
CA LYS A 548 10.22 -11.46 2.19
C LYS A 548 8.99 -11.46 1.26
N ALA A 549 8.26 -10.35 1.16
CA ALA A 549 7.03 -10.26 0.35
C ALA A 549 7.20 -10.68 -1.13
N ALA A 550 8.34 -10.36 -1.76
CA ALA A 550 8.65 -10.81 -3.12
C ALA A 550 8.80 -12.34 -3.20
N ARG A 551 9.56 -12.94 -2.27
CA ARG A 551 9.74 -14.41 -2.15
C ARG A 551 8.40 -15.13 -1.93
N GLU A 552 7.53 -14.56 -1.10
CA GLU A 552 6.18 -15.08 -0.88
C GLU A 552 5.30 -15.05 -2.15
N ALA A 553 5.42 -14.01 -2.97
CA ALA A 553 4.72 -13.95 -4.26
C ALA A 553 5.29 -14.98 -5.26
N MET A 554 6.60 -15.19 -5.30
CA MET A 554 7.23 -16.19 -6.17
C MET A 554 6.83 -17.63 -5.81
N CYS A 555 6.57 -17.94 -4.54
CA CYS A 555 5.98 -19.23 -4.12
C CYS A 555 4.63 -19.57 -4.77
N PHE A 556 3.97 -18.59 -5.40
CA PHE A 556 2.77 -18.79 -6.21
C PHE A 556 3.01 -18.59 -7.70
N LEU A 557 3.85 -17.63 -8.10
CA LEU A 557 4.04 -17.22 -9.49
C LEU A 557 5.03 -18.10 -10.27
N MET A 558 6.03 -18.68 -9.57
CA MET A 558 7.04 -19.61 -10.10
C MET A 558 6.69 -21.09 -9.85
N ASP A 559 5.63 -21.40 -9.12
CA ASP A 559 5.18 -22.78 -8.92
C ASP A 559 4.72 -23.39 -10.27
N PRO A 560 5.31 -24.50 -10.76
CA PRO A 560 4.99 -25.04 -12.09
C PRO A 560 3.53 -25.48 -12.27
N GLN A 561 2.85 -25.88 -11.19
CA GLN A 561 1.50 -26.43 -11.23
C GLN A 561 0.43 -25.33 -11.18
N VAL A 562 0.61 -24.34 -10.30
CA VAL A 562 -0.38 -23.24 -10.14
C VAL A 562 0.01 -21.96 -10.88
N GLY A 563 1.29 -21.59 -10.90
CA GLY A 563 1.77 -20.27 -11.30
C GLY A 563 1.52 -19.92 -12.76
N LYS A 564 1.56 -20.91 -13.67
CA LYS A 564 1.31 -20.73 -15.11
C LYS A 564 -0.05 -20.07 -15.43
N LYS A 565 -1.05 -20.17 -14.53
CA LYS A 565 -2.39 -19.55 -14.70
C LYS A 565 -2.65 -18.35 -13.79
N VAL A 566 -1.65 -17.91 -13.02
CA VAL A 566 -1.77 -16.77 -12.10
C VAL A 566 -1.42 -15.48 -12.85
N CYS A 567 -2.35 -14.52 -12.86
CA CYS A 567 -2.11 -13.16 -13.37
C CYS A 567 -1.54 -12.23 -12.30
N TYR A 568 -1.98 -12.34 -11.04
CA TYR A 568 -1.43 -11.55 -9.93
C TYR A 568 -1.61 -12.19 -8.55
N VAL A 569 -0.73 -11.78 -7.63
CA VAL A 569 -0.80 -12.07 -6.18
C VAL A 569 -1.08 -10.76 -5.44
N GLN A 570 -2.26 -10.65 -4.85
CA GLN A 570 -2.69 -9.50 -4.04
C GLN A 570 -2.44 -9.78 -2.56
N PHE A 571 -1.87 -8.81 -1.86
CA PHE A 571 -1.70 -8.84 -0.40
C PHE A 571 -2.75 -7.95 0.31
N PRO A 572 -3.06 -8.17 1.60
CA PRO A 572 -3.90 -7.26 2.38
C PRO A 572 -3.21 -5.89 2.55
N GLN A 573 -3.93 -4.81 2.26
CA GLN A 573 -3.55 -3.48 2.72
C GLN A 573 -3.78 -3.42 4.24
N ARG A 574 -2.81 -2.89 4.97
CA ARG A 574 -2.88 -2.62 6.40
C ARG A 574 -2.34 -1.22 6.65
N PHE A 575 -2.86 -0.54 7.65
CA PHE A 575 -2.49 0.85 7.91
C PHE A 575 -1.95 1.05 9.33
N ASP A 576 -1.01 1.97 9.46
CA ASP A 576 -0.54 2.52 10.73
C ASP A 576 -1.32 3.81 11.08
N GLY A 577 -1.00 4.45 12.22
CA GLY A 577 -1.62 5.72 12.65
C GLY A 577 -3.06 5.64 13.17
N ILE A 578 -3.64 4.44 13.26
CA ILE A 578 -5.06 4.25 13.63
C ILE A 578 -5.29 4.42 15.16
N ASP A 579 -6.29 5.23 15.55
CA ASP A 579 -6.82 5.33 16.92
C ASP A 579 -7.08 3.92 17.50
N ARG A 580 -6.78 3.73 18.79
CA ARG A 580 -7.09 2.49 19.55
C ARG A 580 -8.55 2.05 19.37
N HIS A 581 -9.46 3.00 19.16
CA HIS A 581 -10.90 2.78 18.99
C HIS A 581 -11.36 2.65 17.52
N ASP A 582 -10.46 2.75 16.52
CA ASP A 582 -10.72 2.75 15.07
C ASP A 582 -12.11 3.31 14.66
N ARG A 583 -12.37 4.56 15.06
CA ARG A 583 -13.71 5.18 15.01
C ARG A 583 -14.31 5.28 13.60
N TYR A 584 -13.46 5.20 12.57
CA TYR A 584 -13.82 5.35 11.16
C TYR A 584 -13.62 4.05 10.35
N ALA A 585 -13.43 2.91 11.04
CA ALA A 585 -13.22 1.58 10.46
C ALA A 585 -12.12 1.55 9.39
N ASN A 586 -11.02 2.27 9.62
CA ASN A 586 -9.90 2.42 8.69
C ASN A 586 -9.17 1.11 8.44
N ARG A 587 -9.23 0.13 9.36
CA ARG A 587 -8.64 -1.21 9.15
C ARG A 587 -9.31 -2.02 8.04
N ASN A 588 -10.58 -1.74 7.73
CA ASN A 588 -11.38 -2.43 6.72
C ASN A 588 -11.30 -3.98 6.79
N THR A 589 -11.29 -4.55 8.00
CA THR A 589 -11.05 -5.99 8.22
C THR A 589 -12.12 -6.87 7.60
N VAL A 590 -13.38 -6.44 7.56
CA VAL A 590 -14.47 -7.20 6.90
C VAL A 590 -14.17 -7.44 5.41
N PHE A 591 -13.64 -6.44 4.70
CA PHE A 591 -13.30 -6.57 3.29
C PHE A 591 -12.07 -7.48 3.06
N PHE A 592 -10.99 -7.25 3.80
CA PHE A 592 -9.74 -7.99 3.59
C PHE A 592 -9.73 -9.39 4.24
N ASP A 593 -10.24 -9.54 5.46
CA ASP A 593 -10.15 -10.78 6.23
C ASP A 593 -11.34 -11.72 6.06
N ILE A 594 -12.47 -11.23 5.51
CA ILE A 594 -13.68 -12.03 5.22
C ILE A 594 -13.92 -12.10 3.70
N ASN A 595 -14.20 -10.98 3.05
CA ASN A 595 -14.67 -10.98 1.66
C ASN A 595 -13.59 -11.49 0.68
N MET A 596 -12.34 -10.98 0.76
CA MET A 596 -11.26 -11.40 -0.15
C MET A 596 -10.87 -12.87 0.00
N LYS A 597 -10.96 -13.46 1.20
CA LYS A 597 -10.78 -14.91 1.41
C LYS A 597 -11.85 -15.75 0.71
N GLY A 598 -13.08 -15.24 0.61
CA GLY A 598 -14.16 -15.87 -0.15
C GLY A 598 -13.87 -15.92 -1.65
N LEU A 599 -13.44 -14.78 -2.22
CA LEU A 599 -13.10 -14.67 -3.64
C LEU A 599 -11.90 -15.55 -4.03
N ASP A 600 -10.89 -15.66 -3.16
CA ASP A 600 -9.70 -16.49 -3.41
C ASP A 600 -10.01 -17.99 -3.62
N GLY A 601 -11.07 -18.50 -3.00
CA GLY A 601 -11.58 -19.84 -3.25
C GLY A 601 -12.31 -20.01 -4.59
N ILE A 602 -12.86 -18.94 -5.14
CA ILE A 602 -13.60 -18.91 -6.41
C ILE A 602 -12.62 -18.74 -7.58
N GLN A 603 -12.27 -17.51 -7.98
CA GLN A 603 -11.31 -17.24 -9.05
C GLN A 603 -10.10 -16.42 -8.57
N GLY A 604 -10.16 -15.79 -7.41
CA GLY A 604 -9.09 -14.95 -6.88
C GLY A 604 -9.60 -13.59 -6.39
N PRO A 605 -8.87 -12.89 -5.50
CA PRO A 605 -9.23 -11.53 -5.07
C PRO A 605 -9.27 -10.55 -6.26
N ALA A 606 -10.12 -9.53 -6.19
CA ALA A 606 -10.00 -8.39 -7.09
C ALA A 606 -8.73 -7.56 -6.76
N TYR A 607 -8.20 -6.87 -7.77
CA TYR A 607 -7.11 -5.91 -7.58
C TYR A 607 -7.63 -4.62 -6.95
N VAL A 608 -6.85 -4.05 -6.01
CA VAL A 608 -7.27 -2.93 -5.13
C VAL A 608 -6.23 -1.78 -5.08
N GLY A 609 -5.47 -1.58 -6.16
CA GLY A 609 -4.68 -0.36 -6.37
C GLY A 609 -3.25 -0.32 -5.85
N THR A 610 -2.87 -1.21 -4.91
CA THR A 610 -1.51 -1.31 -4.33
C THR A 610 -1.27 -2.67 -3.66
N GLY A 611 0.00 -3.06 -3.46
CA GLY A 611 0.40 -4.28 -2.77
C GLY A 611 0.16 -5.56 -3.59
N CYS A 612 0.41 -5.49 -4.90
CA CYS A 612 0.03 -6.53 -5.85
C CYS A 612 1.15 -6.85 -6.85
N VAL A 613 1.54 -8.13 -6.96
CA VAL A 613 2.56 -8.60 -7.91
C VAL A 613 1.89 -9.21 -9.13
N PHE A 614 2.00 -8.55 -10.28
CA PHE A 614 1.43 -8.94 -11.57
C PHE A 614 2.41 -9.74 -12.45
N ARG A 615 1.88 -10.62 -13.30
CA ARG A 615 2.56 -11.21 -14.46
C ARG A 615 2.46 -10.27 -15.65
N ARG A 616 3.62 -9.82 -16.19
CA ARG A 616 3.72 -8.86 -17.32
C ARG A 616 2.87 -9.27 -18.53
N GLN A 617 2.96 -10.54 -18.95
CA GLN A 617 2.18 -11.07 -20.07
C GLN A 617 0.65 -11.01 -19.90
N ALA A 618 0.14 -11.03 -18.67
CA ALA A 618 -1.29 -10.91 -18.42
C ALA A 618 -1.79 -9.46 -18.55
N LEU A 619 -0.94 -8.46 -18.30
CA LEU A 619 -1.20 -7.04 -18.55
C LEU A 619 -1.07 -6.68 -20.04
N TYR A 620 -0.19 -7.36 -20.79
CA TYR A 620 -0.16 -7.36 -22.27
C TYR A 620 -1.38 -8.05 -22.93
N GLY A 621 -2.35 -8.48 -22.12
CA GLY A 621 -3.65 -8.96 -22.59
C GLY A 621 -3.62 -10.29 -23.32
N TYR A 622 -2.55 -11.08 -23.18
CA TYR A 622 -2.53 -12.47 -23.63
C TYR A 622 -3.52 -13.33 -22.82
N GLU A 623 -4.00 -14.41 -23.43
CA GLU A 623 -4.77 -15.44 -22.73
C GLU A 623 -3.86 -16.27 -21.81
N PRO A 624 -4.37 -16.83 -20.69
CA PRO A 624 -3.62 -17.78 -19.87
C PRO A 624 -3.28 -19.04 -20.69
N PRO A 625 -2.10 -19.66 -20.47
CA PRO A 625 -1.68 -20.84 -21.21
C PRO A 625 -2.71 -21.97 -21.10
N LYS A 626 -3.11 -22.46 -22.27
CA LYS A 626 -4.11 -23.52 -22.45
C LYS A 626 -3.51 -24.85 -21.99
N GLY A 627 -3.66 -25.13 -20.69
CA GLY A 627 -3.23 -26.40 -20.09
C GLY A 627 -3.78 -27.62 -20.84
N PRO A 628 -3.14 -28.80 -20.70
CA PRO A 628 -3.42 -29.96 -21.52
C PRO A 628 -4.91 -30.28 -21.54
N LYS A 629 -5.46 -30.47 -22.75
CA LYS A 629 -6.81 -30.99 -22.92
C LYS A 629 -6.80 -32.37 -22.28
N ARG A 630 -7.56 -32.56 -21.19
CA ARG A 630 -7.81 -33.90 -20.64
C ARG A 630 -8.13 -34.83 -21.82
N PRO A 631 -7.45 -35.98 -21.98
CA PRO A 631 -7.80 -36.91 -23.04
C PRO A 631 -9.30 -37.19 -22.92
N LYS A 632 -10.02 -37.09 -24.04
CA LYS A 632 -11.43 -37.45 -24.05
C LYS A 632 -11.49 -38.90 -23.58
N MET A 633 -12.15 -39.16 -22.46
CA MET A 633 -12.37 -40.51 -21.98
C MET A 633 -12.98 -41.30 -23.13
N VAL A 634 -12.26 -42.30 -23.63
CA VAL A 634 -12.69 -43.08 -24.79
C VAL A 634 -13.95 -43.80 -24.36
N SER A 635 -15.09 -43.39 -24.92
CA SER A 635 -16.34 -44.09 -24.71
C SER A 635 -16.19 -45.47 -25.32
N CYS A 636 -16.15 -46.50 -24.47
CA CYS A 636 -16.05 -47.88 -24.90
C CYS A 636 -17.08 -48.19 -26.00
N ASP A 637 -16.63 -48.68 -27.16
CA ASP A 637 -17.43 -48.84 -28.38
C ASP A 637 -18.50 -49.97 -28.30
N CYS A 638 -18.83 -50.45 -27.11
CA CYS A 638 -19.76 -51.55 -26.86
C CYS A 638 -21.26 -51.14 -26.78
N CYS A 639 -21.63 -49.91 -27.15
CA CYS A 639 -23.01 -49.40 -27.06
C CYS A 639 -23.53 -48.82 -28.40
N PRO A 640 -24.24 -49.60 -29.25
CA PRO A 640 -24.60 -49.20 -30.61
C PRO A 640 -25.92 -48.38 -30.69
N CYS A 641 -26.00 -47.23 -30.01
CA CYS A 641 -27.21 -46.39 -29.97
C CYS A 641 -26.94 -44.91 -30.32
N PHE A 642 -27.80 -44.33 -31.18
CA PHE A 642 -27.89 -42.90 -31.56
C PHE A 642 -26.70 -42.26 -32.30
N GLY A 643 -26.51 -42.63 -33.56
CA GLY A 643 -25.66 -41.88 -34.49
C GLY A 643 -26.27 -40.54 -34.98
N ARG A 644 -25.45 -39.48 -35.07
CA ARG A 644 -25.73 -38.29 -35.91
C ARG A 644 -24.52 -38.00 -36.81
N ARG A 645 -24.71 -38.12 -38.13
CA ARG A 645 -23.68 -37.81 -39.15
C ARG A 645 -23.21 -36.36 -39.05
N LYS A 646 -21.89 -36.15 -38.94
CA LYS A 646 -21.24 -34.90 -39.38
C LYS A 646 -20.70 -35.08 -40.79
N LYS A 647 -20.87 -34.08 -41.66
CA LYS A 647 -20.29 -34.07 -43.01
C LYS A 647 -18.77 -33.94 -42.91
N LEU A 648 -18.05 -34.86 -43.54
CA LEU A 648 -16.63 -34.69 -43.84
C LEU A 648 -16.49 -33.69 -45.00
N LYS A 649 -15.63 -32.68 -44.89
CA LYS A 649 -15.16 -31.92 -46.07
C LYS A 649 -13.96 -32.65 -46.65
N LYS A 650 -13.94 -32.88 -47.96
CA LYS A 650 -12.73 -33.31 -48.67
C LYS A 650 -11.66 -32.21 -48.57
N HIS A 651 -10.44 -32.59 -48.23
CA HIS A 651 -9.27 -31.86 -48.74
C HIS A 651 -9.12 -32.20 -50.23
N ALA A 652 -8.75 -31.21 -51.03
CA ALA A 652 -8.19 -31.41 -52.35
C ALA A 652 -6.70 -31.07 -52.26
N SER A 653 -5.84 -31.96 -52.75
CA SER A 653 -4.40 -31.75 -52.82
C SER A 653 -4.03 -30.93 -54.05
N GLY A 654 -3.46 -29.74 -53.84
CA GLY A 654 -2.80 -28.95 -54.87
C GLY A 654 -1.51 -28.40 -54.29
N ALA A 655 -0.37 -28.74 -54.89
CA ALA A 655 0.94 -28.24 -54.47
C ALA A 655 1.40 -27.16 -55.44
N GLY A 656 1.81 -26.00 -54.93
CA GLY A 656 2.39 -24.93 -55.74
C GLY A 656 2.43 -23.56 -55.05
N VAL A 657 3.65 -23.03 -54.90
CA VAL A 657 3.96 -21.59 -54.74
C VAL A 657 3.40 -20.89 -53.48
N ASN A 658 3.77 -21.39 -52.30
CA ASN A 658 3.80 -20.56 -51.08
C ASN A 658 5.16 -19.85 -50.99
N GLY A 659 5.17 -18.56 -51.34
CA GLY A 659 6.32 -17.67 -51.16
C GLY A 659 5.97 -16.17 -51.20
N TYR A 660 4.68 -15.83 -51.34
CA TYR A 660 4.16 -14.45 -51.33
C TYR A 660 3.00 -14.23 -50.36
N ASP A 661 2.35 -15.30 -49.87
CA ASP A 661 1.35 -15.19 -48.79
C ASP A 661 2.01 -15.24 -47.40
N ASP A 662 3.13 -15.94 -47.20
CA ASP A 662 3.82 -15.97 -45.89
C ASP A 662 4.37 -14.58 -45.50
N ASP A 663 5.00 -13.85 -46.43
CA ASP A 663 5.40 -12.44 -46.22
C ASP A 663 4.20 -11.54 -45.88
N LYS A 664 3.03 -11.87 -46.42
CA LYS A 664 1.80 -11.09 -46.26
C LYS A 664 1.10 -11.41 -44.94
N GLU A 665 1.10 -12.66 -44.48
CA GLU A 665 0.71 -13.02 -43.12
C GLU A 665 1.71 -12.48 -42.09
N LEU A 666 3.01 -12.49 -42.39
CA LEU A 666 4.05 -11.90 -41.53
C LEU A 666 3.83 -10.38 -41.38
N LEU A 667 3.69 -9.64 -42.48
CA LEU A 667 3.39 -8.21 -42.48
C LEU A 667 2.05 -7.91 -41.80
N MET A 668 0.99 -8.68 -42.06
CA MET A 668 -0.27 -8.52 -41.31
C MET A 668 -0.12 -8.83 -39.83
N SER A 669 0.75 -9.77 -39.42
CA SER A 669 1.03 -10.03 -38.01
C SER A 669 1.78 -8.86 -37.36
N GLN A 670 2.79 -8.31 -38.03
CA GLN A 670 3.56 -7.15 -37.58
C GLN A 670 2.67 -5.91 -37.46
N MET A 671 1.86 -5.59 -38.47
CA MET A 671 0.89 -4.48 -38.43
C MET A 671 -0.16 -4.66 -37.31
N ASN A 672 -0.55 -5.91 -36.99
CA ASN A 672 -1.41 -6.19 -35.84
C ASN A 672 -0.68 -6.00 -34.50
N PHE A 673 0.61 -6.34 -34.40
CA PHE A 673 1.42 -6.07 -33.20
C PHE A 673 1.69 -4.57 -33.01
N GLU A 674 2.02 -3.82 -34.05
CA GLU A 674 2.19 -2.36 -34.00
C GLU A 674 0.90 -1.65 -33.56
N LYS A 675 -0.23 -2.01 -34.18
CA LYS A 675 -1.54 -1.47 -33.80
C LYS A 675 -1.92 -1.84 -32.36
N LYS A 676 -1.48 -2.99 -31.87
CA LYS A 676 -1.76 -3.43 -30.50
C LYS A 676 -0.87 -2.68 -29.50
N PHE A 677 0.45 -2.78 -29.65
CA PHE A 677 1.45 -2.41 -28.64
C PHE A 677 2.15 -1.05 -28.87
N GLY A 678 2.04 -0.46 -30.06
CA GLY A 678 2.71 0.78 -30.47
C GLY A 678 3.86 0.54 -31.45
N GLN A 679 4.44 1.64 -31.95
CA GLN A 679 5.37 1.66 -33.10
C GLN A 679 6.81 1.22 -32.76
N SER A 680 7.14 1.01 -31.47
CA SER A 680 8.49 0.62 -31.05
C SER A 680 8.74 -0.87 -31.33
N ALA A 681 9.52 -1.17 -32.37
CA ALA A 681 9.94 -2.53 -32.70
C ALA A 681 10.73 -3.18 -31.55
N THR A 682 11.55 -2.40 -30.83
CA THR A 682 12.29 -2.84 -29.64
C THR A 682 11.36 -3.27 -28.51
N PHE A 683 10.34 -2.46 -28.21
CA PHE A 683 9.32 -2.80 -27.22
C PHE A 683 8.50 -4.02 -27.63
N VAL A 684 8.01 -4.06 -28.88
CA VAL A 684 7.26 -5.21 -29.41
C VAL A 684 8.06 -6.51 -29.27
N THR A 685 9.33 -6.50 -29.68
CA THR A 685 10.24 -7.65 -29.55
C THR A 685 10.42 -8.07 -28.09
N SER A 686 10.63 -7.11 -27.18
CA SER A 686 10.70 -7.36 -25.73
C SER A 686 9.44 -8.02 -25.18
N THR A 687 8.24 -7.65 -25.65
CA THR A 687 6.98 -8.28 -25.19
C THR A 687 6.84 -9.75 -25.60
N LEU A 688 7.56 -10.21 -26.63
CA LEU A 688 7.52 -11.61 -27.09
C LEU A 688 8.43 -12.54 -26.26
N MET A 689 9.32 -11.99 -25.44
CA MET A 689 10.22 -12.77 -24.57
C MET A 689 9.48 -13.21 -23.29
N GLU A 690 8.89 -14.42 -23.27
CA GLU A 690 8.08 -14.89 -22.13
C GLU A 690 8.87 -14.95 -20.80
N HIS A 691 10.16 -15.29 -20.86
CA HIS A 691 11.06 -15.34 -19.71
C HIS A 691 11.58 -13.95 -19.26
N GLY A 692 11.30 -12.90 -20.02
CA GLY A 692 11.82 -11.55 -19.77
C GLY A 692 13.29 -11.37 -20.17
N GLY A 693 13.91 -10.32 -19.63
CA GLY A 693 15.27 -9.92 -19.97
C GLY A 693 15.39 -9.10 -21.26
N VAL A 694 16.59 -8.57 -21.50
CA VAL A 694 16.89 -7.63 -22.59
C VAL A 694 17.89 -8.25 -23.57
N PRO A 695 17.73 -8.10 -24.91
CA PRO A 695 18.67 -8.66 -25.88
C PRO A 695 20.10 -8.10 -25.72
N PRO A 696 21.14 -8.94 -25.65
CA PRO A 696 22.52 -8.52 -25.34
C PRO A 696 23.18 -7.67 -26.43
N SER A 697 22.58 -7.56 -27.61
CA SER A 697 23.03 -6.70 -28.73
C SER A 697 22.61 -5.22 -28.59
N SER A 698 21.98 -4.83 -27.49
CA SER A 698 21.37 -3.51 -27.30
C SER A 698 22.31 -2.54 -26.58
N SER A 699 22.74 -1.45 -27.23
CA SER A 699 23.61 -0.47 -26.59
C SER A 699 22.86 0.38 -25.54
N PRO A 700 23.51 0.78 -24.43
CA PRO A 700 22.86 1.56 -23.37
C PRO A 700 22.17 2.84 -23.85
N ALA A 701 22.82 3.58 -24.76
CA ALA A 701 22.28 4.81 -25.34
C ALA A 701 21.08 4.57 -26.27
N ALA A 702 21.08 3.47 -27.05
CA ALA A 702 19.93 3.11 -27.89
C ALA A 702 18.71 2.72 -27.03
N MET A 703 18.93 1.93 -25.97
CA MET A 703 17.87 1.59 -25.01
C MET A 703 17.30 2.82 -24.31
N LEU A 704 18.11 3.82 -23.99
CA LEU A 704 17.65 5.08 -23.38
C LEU A 704 16.85 5.94 -24.37
N LYS A 705 17.29 6.02 -25.64
CA LYS A 705 16.51 6.69 -26.70
C LYS A 705 15.13 6.07 -26.88
N GLU A 706 15.07 4.75 -26.90
CA GLU A 706 13.85 3.97 -27.01
C GLU A 706 12.97 4.12 -25.75
N ALA A 707 13.56 4.08 -24.56
CA ALA A 707 12.86 4.27 -23.29
C ALA A 707 12.16 5.62 -23.21
N ILE A 708 12.77 6.70 -23.73
CA ILE A 708 12.14 8.02 -23.83
C ILE A 708 11.05 8.04 -24.92
N HIS A 709 11.24 7.37 -26.06
CA HIS A 709 10.21 7.27 -27.10
C HIS A 709 8.93 6.60 -26.58
N VAL A 710 9.03 5.49 -25.85
CA VAL A 710 7.84 4.75 -25.35
C VAL A 710 7.08 5.45 -24.22
N ILE A 711 7.62 6.53 -23.63
CA ILE A 711 6.94 7.39 -22.65
C ILE A 711 6.48 8.74 -23.23
N SER A 712 6.61 8.94 -24.54
CA SER A 712 6.09 10.12 -25.25
C SER A 712 4.56 10.19 -25.22
N CYS A 713 4.00 11.40 -25.25
CA CYS A 713 2.56 11.60 -24.98
C CYS A 713 1.65 11.05 -26.10
N GLY A 714 2.16 10.98 -27.33
CA GLY A 714 1.47 10.41 -28.49
C GLY A 714 1.68 8.91 -28.69
N TYR A 715 2.49 8.22 -27.87
CA TYR A 715 2.80 6.80 -28.08
C TYR A 715 1.54 5.90 -28.02
N GLU A 716 0.53 6.31 -27.25
CA GLU A 716 -0.70 5.54 -27.05
C GLU A 716 -1.74 5.80 -28.16
N ASP A 717 -1.55 6.82 -29.00
CA ASP A 717 -2.50 7.20 -30.05
C ASP A 717 -2.71 6.06 -31.05
N LYS A 718 -3.99 5.71 -31.28
CA LYS A 718 -4.44 4.65 -32.19
C LYS A 718 -4.00 3.22 -31.79
N THR A 719 -3.41 3.04 -30.61
CA THR A 719 -3.03 1.72 -30.06
C THR A 719 -4.17 1.06 -29.27
N GLU A 720 -3.93 -0.14 -28.71
CA GLU A 720 -4.87 -0.80 -27.77
C GLU A 720 -4.57 -0.50 -26.28
N TRP A 721 -3.58 0.35 -25.98
CA TRP A 721 -3.24 0.77 -24.61
C TRP A 721 -4.42 1.44 -23.90
N GLY A 722 -4.64 1.06 -22.63
CA GLY A 722 -5.76 1.56 -21.82
C GLY A 722 -7.16 1.06 -22.23
N LEU A 723 -7.34 0.60 -23.47
CA LEU A 723 -8.62 0.09 -23.98
C LEU A 723 -8.74 -1.44 -23.79
N GLU A 724 -7.67 -2.16 -24.12
CA GLU A 724 -7.56 -3.60 -23.93
C GLU A 724 -6.26 -3.99 -23.20
N LEU A 725 -5.21 -3.16 -23.19
CA LEU A 725 -3.89 -3.47 -22.61
C LEU A 725 -3.57 -2.62 -21.38
N GLY A 726 -2.79 -3.20 -20.47
CA GLY A 726 -2.31 -2.54 -19.26
C GLY A 726 -3.42 -2.25 -18.25
N TRP A 727 -3.27 -1.14 -17.53
CA TRP A 727 -4.30 -0.53 -16.70
C TRP A 727 -5.38 0.11 -17.58
N ILE A 728 -6.64 -0.23 -17.34
CA ILE A 728 -7.78 0.13 -18.20
C ILE A 728 -8.31 1.54 -17.88
N TYR A 729 -8.48 2.35 -18.93
CA TYR A 729 -8.92 3.75 -18.83
C TYR A 729 -10.45 3.89 -18.75
N GLY A 730 -10.91 5.08 -18.34
CA GLY A 730 -12.32 5.47 -18.39
C GLY A 730 -13.10 5.37 -17.06
N SER A 731 -12.43 5.09 -15.95
CA SER A 731 -13.00 5.15 -14.58
C SER A 731 -11.99 5.77 -13.60
N ILE A 732 -12.49 6.34 -12.51
CA ILE A 732 -11.70 6.76 -11.33
C ILE A 732 -11.20 5.56 -10.50
N THR A 733 -11.72 4.36 -10.74
CA THR A 733 -11.26 3.09 -10.13
C THR A 733 -10.77 2.14 -11.23
N GLU A 734 -9.62 2.45 -11.83
CA GLU A 734 -8.99 1.62 -12.87
C GLU A 734 -8.56 0.23 -12.35
N ASP A 735 -8.37 0.09 -11.04
CA ASP A 735 -7.87 -1.10 -10.38
C ASP A 735 -8.84 -2.29 -10.46
N ILE A 736 -10.06 -2.11 -9.94
CA ILE A 736 -11.12 -3.12 -9.96
C ILE A 736 -11.46 -3.49 -11.41
N LEU A 737 -11.49 -2.49 -12.30
CA LEU A 737 -11.74 -2.66 -13.73
C LEU A 737 -10.66 -3.48 -14.43
N THR A 738 -9.38 -3.23 -14.14
CA THR A 738 -8.24 -3.98 -14.69
C THR A 738 -8.25 -5.43 -14.18
N GLY A 739 -8.48 -5.65 -12.87
CA GLY A 739 -8.60 -7.00 -12.31
C GLY A 739 -9.76 -7.79 -12.95
N PHE A 740 -10.95 -7.18 -13.07
CA PHE A 740 -12.12 -7.75 -13.73
C PHE A 740 -11.85 -8.11 -15.20
N LYS A 741 -11.15 -7.24 -15.94
CA LYS A 741 -10.74 -7.45 -17.33
C LYS A 741 -9.87 -8.70 -17.48
N MET A 742 -8.88 -8.86 -16.60
CA MET A 742 -7.98 -10.03 -16.58
C MET A 742 -8.75 -11.32 -16.23
N HIS A 743 -9.65 -11.29 -15.25
CA HIS A 743 -10.49 -12.44 -14.89
C HIS A 743 -11.50 -12.82 -16.00
N CYS A 744 -11.99 -11.85 -16.79
CA CYS A 744 -12.78 -12.13 -18.00
C CYS A 744 -11.99 -12.87 -19.09
N ARG A 745 -10.66 -12.68 -19.16
CA ARG A 745 -9.73 -13.46 -20.01
C ARG A 745 -9.35 -14.81 -19.38
N GLY A 746 -10.03 -15.26 -18.34
CA GLY A 746 -9.84 -16.57 -17.71
C GLY A 746 -8.60 -16.72 -16.83
N TRP A 747 -7.86 -15.63 -16.60
CA TRP A 747 -6.78 -15.63 -15.62
C TRP A 747 -7.32 -15.81 -14.19
N ARG A 748 -6.45 -16.32 -13.31
CA ARG A 748 -6.70 -16.50 -11.87
C ARG A 748 -5.82 -15.52 -11.08
N SER A 749 -6.33 -14.89 -10.03
CA SER A 749 -5.48 -14.24 -9.02
C SER A 749 -5.36 -15.09 -7.74
N ILE A 750 -4.49 -14.65 -6.83
CA ILE A 750 -4.23 -15.29 -5.55
C ILE A 750 -4.21 -14.24 -4.44
N TYR A 751 -4.82 -14.54 -3.30
CA TYR A 751 -4.68 -13.76 -2.08
C TYR A 751 -3.57 -14.34 -1.19
N CYS A 752 -2.61 -13.52 -0.78
CA CYS A 752 -1.53 -13.92 0.13
C CYS A 752 -1.62 -13.15 1.45
N MET A 753 -1.62 -13.86 2.58
CA MET A 753 -1.71 -13.27 3.93
C MET A 753 -0.59 -13.80 4.84
N PRO A 754 0.61 -13.19 4.79
CA PRO A 754 1.69 -13.54 5.71
C PRO A 754 1.39 -13.16 7.16
N LYS A 755 2.10 -13.83 8.10
CA LYS A 755 2.00 -13.61 9.55
C LYS A 755 2.35 -12.17 9.95
N ARG A 756 3.37 -11.59 9.30
CA ARG A 756 3.71 -10.17 9.34
C ARG A 756 3.14 -9.54 8.07
N PRO A 757 2.31 -8.48 8.12
CA PRO A 757 1.76 -7.85 6.92
C PRO A 757 2.85 -7.52 5.89
N ALA A 758 2.62 -7.85 4.62
CA ALA A 758 3.60 -7.62 3.55
C ALA A 758 3.92 -6.13 3.39
N PHE A 759 2.87 -5.34 3.21
CA PHE A 759 2.92 -3.90 3.02
C PHE A 759 2.10 -3.20 4.10
N LYS A 760 2.45 -1.96 4.39
CA LYS A 760 1.72 -1.07 5.29
C LYS A 760 1.74 0.36 4.76
N GLY A 761 0.73 1.15 5.09
CA GLY A 761 0.69 2.57 4.71
C GLY A 761 -0.10 3.48 5.65
N SER A 762 -0.30 4.73 5.25
CA SER A 762 -0.93 5.77 6.08
C SER A 762 -2.44 5.90 5.83
N ALA A 763 -3.25 5.60 6.86
CA ALA A 763 -4.70 5.79 6.83
C ALA A 763 -5.08 7.29 6.92
N PRO A 764 -6.20 7.72 6.30
CA PRO A 764 -6.75 9.06 6.53
C PRO A 764 -7.15 9.27 8.00
N ILE A 765 -6.58 10.30 8.63
CA ILE A 765 -6.67 10.54 10.08
C ILE A 765 -8.05 11.10 10.48
N ASN A 766 -8.63 11.98 9.65
CA ASN A 766 -9.93 12.61 9.91
C ASN A 766 -11.07 12.00 9.07
N LEU A 767 -12.31 12.19 9.54
CA LEU A 767 -13.52 11.63 8.90
C LEU A 767 -13.77 12.18 7.50
N SER A 768 -13.45 13.46 7.25
CA SER A 768 -13.81 14.13 5.99
C SER A 768 -12.96 13.64 4.83
N ASP A 769 -11.65 13.43 5.03
CA ASP A 769 -10.79 12.81 4.02
C ASP A 769 -11.11 11.33 3.80
N ARG A 770 -11.50 10.62 4.87
CA ARG A 770 -12.01 9.25 4.77
C ARG A 770 -13.31 9.15 3.96
N LEU A 771 -14.24 10.09 4.11
CA LEU A 771 -15.46 10.18 3.29
C LEU A 771 -15.17 10.61 1.85
N ASN A 772 -14.23 11.52 1.62
CA ASN A 772 -13.76 11.88 0.27
C ASN A 772 -13.08 10.70 -0.45
N GLN A 773 -12.36 9.83 0.28
CA GLN A 773 -11.83 8.59 -0.27
C GLN A 773 -12.95 7.62 -0.70
N VAL A 774 -13.95 7.41 0.17
CA VAL A 774 -15.10 6.53 -0.12
C VAL A 774 -15.98 7.09 -1.24
N LEU A 775 -16.13 8.41 -1.35
CA LEU A 775 -16.80 9.10 -2.45
C LEU A 775 -16.15 8.75 -3.79
N ARG A 776 -14.81 8.79 -3.88
CA ARG A 776 -14.07 8.43 -5.10
C ARG A 776 -14.27 6.96 -5.49
N TRP A 777 -14.23 6.04 -4.53
CA TRP A 777 -14.47 4.61 -4.77
C TRP A 777 -15.90 4.35 -5.26
N ALA A 778 -16.90 4.97 -4.63
CA ALA A 778 -18.29 4.84 -5.02
C ALA A 778 -18.58 5.45 -6.39
N LEU A 779 -17.97 6.60 -6.71
CA LEU A 779 -18.12 7.26 -8.01
C LEU A 779 -17.51 6.41 -9.14
N GLY A 780 -16.28 5.91 -8.97
CA GLY A 780 -15.64 5.01 -9.93
C GLY A 780 -16.43 3.71 -10.13
N SER A 781 -17.02 3.16 -9.07
CA SER A 781 -17.91 1.98 -9.14
C SER A 781 -19.17 2.25 -9.98
N VAL A 782 -19.78 3.43 -9.85
CA VAL A 782 -20.92 3.87 -10.67
C VAL A 782 -20.49 4.10 -12.13
N GLU A 783 -19.32 4.70 -12.38
CA GLU A 783 -18.75 4.83 -13.73
C GLU A 783 -18.57 3.45 -14.38
N ILE A 784 -17.99 2.46 -13.68
CA ILE A 784 -17.84 1.09 -14.19
C ILE A 784 -19.21 0.47 -14.49
N PHE A 785 -20.20 0.62 -13.60
CA PHE A 785 -21.53 0.03 -13.77
C PHE A 785 -22.24 0.49 -15.05
N PHE A 786 -22.10 1.77 -15.42
CA PHE A 786 -22.70 2.31 -16.65
C PHE A 786 -21.76 2.23 -17.88
N SER A 787 -20.49 1.88 -17.69
CA SER A 787 -19.54 1.70 -18.80
C SER A 787 -19.85 0.50 -19.70
N ARG A 788 -19.18 0.46 -20.86
CA ARG A 788 -19.08 -0.72 -21.74
C ARG A 788 -18.59 -1.99 -21.00
N HIS A 789 -17.89 -1.84 -19.88
CA HIS A 789 -17.24 -2.91 -19.13
C HIS A 789 -18.00 -3.35 -17.87
N SER A 790 -19.27 -2.95 -17.69
CA SER A 790 -20.09 -3.37 -16.56
C SER A 790 -20.16 -4.90 -16.40
N PRO A 791 -19.89 -5.48 -15.21
CA PRO A 791 -19.97 -6.91 -14.95
C PRO A 791 -21.34 -7.56 -15.23
N ALA A 792 -22.40 -6.74 -15.27
CA ALA A 792 -23.76 -7.17 -15.57
C ALA A 792 -23.95 -7.66 -17.02
N TRP A 793 -23.25 -7.07 -18.00
CA TRP A 793 -23.36 -7.42 -19.44
C TRP A 793 -22.03 -7.69 -20.16
N TYR A 794 -20.88 -7.28 -19.62
CA TYR A 794 -19.56 -7.53 -20.23
C TYR A 794 -19.04 -8.96 -19.99
N GLY A 795 -18.20 -9.47 -20.90
CA GLY A 795 -17.42 -10.70 -20.65
C GLY A 795 -18.22 -12.00 -20.58
N TYR A 796 -19.43 -12.09 -21.15
CA TYR A 796 -20.19 -13.35 -21.25
C TYR A 796 -19.70 -14.26 -22.39
N LYS A 797 -19.13 -13.68 -23.45
CA LYS A 797 -18.52 -14.44 -24.55
C LYS A 797 -17.30 -15.20 -24.03
N GLY A 798 -17.22 -16.51 -24.30
CA GLY A 798 -16.13 -17.38 -23.84
C GLY A 798 -16.34 -18.05 -22.47
N GLY A 799 -17.20 -17.50 -21.60
CA GLY A 799 -17.62 -18.17 -20.35
C GLY A 799 -16.52 -18.42 -19.30
N GLN A 800 -15.39 -17.71 -19.38
CA GLN A 800 -14.22 -17.97 -18.54
C GLN A 800 -14.31 -17.40 -17.11
N LEU A 801 -15.06 -16.31 -16.91
CA LEU A 801 -15.35 -15.75 -15.59
C LEU A 801 -16.39 -16.60 -14.86
N LYS A 802 -16.08 -17.07 -13.64
CA LYS A 802 -16.99 -17.88 -12.83
C LYS A 802 -18.25 -17.10 -12.41
N TRP A 803 -19.38 -17.79 -12.27
CA TRP A 803 -20.67 -17.13 -11.96
C TRP A 803 -20.70 -16.44 -10.59
N LEU A 804 -20.11 -17.05 -9.54
CA LEU A 804 -19.95 -16.42 -8.23
C LEU A 804 -19.00 -15.21 -8.27
N GLU A 805 -17.96 -15.27 -9.11
CA GLU A 805 -17.01 -14.17 -9.30
C GLU A 805 -17.68 -12.98 -10.01
N ARG A 806 -18.46 -13.26 -11.07
CA ARG A 806 -19.30 -12.25 -11.71
C ARG A 806 -20.29 -11.62 -10.73
N LEU A 807 -20.93 -12.43 -9.88
CA LEU A 807 -21.87 -11.98 -8.86
C LEU A 807 -21.16 -11.07 -7.84
N ALA A 808 -19.93 -11.38 -7.44
CA ALA A 808 -19.09 -10.49 -6.63
C ALA A 808 -18.77 -9.16 -7.34
N TYR A 809 -18.31 -9.19 -8.60
CA TYR A 809 -18.05 -7.98 -9.37
C TYR A 809 -19.30 -7.13 -9.62
N ILE A 810 -20.47 -7.76 -9.78
CA ILE A 810 -21.76 -7.04 -9.80
C ILE A 810 -21.98 -6.36 -8.45
N ASN A 811 -21.84 -7.06 -7.32
CA ASN A 811 -21.94 -6.45 -5.98
C ASN A 811 -21.01 -5.23 -5.81
N THR A 812 -19.73 -5.38 -6.19
CA THR A 812 -18.71 -4.32 -6.12
C THR A 812 -19.00 -3.11 -7.03
N THR A 813 -19.82 -3.26 -8.07
CA THR A 813 -20.23 -2.14 -8.94
C THR A 813 -21.60 -1.54 -8.57
N VAL A 814 -22.51 -2.32 -7.97
CA VAL A 814 -23.85 -1.84 -7.60
C VAL A 814 -24.02 -1.41 -6.14
N TYR A 815 -23.06 -1.68 -5.25
CA TYR A 815 -23.17 -1.30 -3.83
C TYR A 815 -23.53 0.18 -3.60
N PRO A 816 -23.06 1.19 -4.38
CA PRO A 816 -23.38 2.58 -4.14
C PRO A 816 -24.87 2.89 -4.27
N PHE A 817 -25.59 2.22 -5.18
CA PHE A 817 -27.04 2.42 -5.39
C PHE A 817 -27.88 2.02 -4.18
N THR A 818 -27.35 1.19 -3.27
CA THR A 818 -27.99 0.85 -1.99
C THR A 818 -28.14 2.06 -1.05
N SER A 819 -27.42 3.17 -1.32
CA SER A 819 -27.62 4.47 -0.65
C SER A 819 -29.06 4.99 -0.76
N LEU A 820 -29.71 4.84 -1.92
CA LEU A 820 -31.05 5.37 -2.18
C LEU A 820 -32.12 4.71 -1.29
N PRO A 821 -32.28 3.36 -1.26
CA PRO A 821 -33.18 2.71 -0.32
C PRO A 821 -32.72 2.86 1.14
N LEU A 822 -31.42 2.97 1.42
CA LEU A 822 -30.94 3.19 2.79
C LEU A 822 -31.35 4.57 3.33
N LEU A 823 -31.20 5.64 2.54
CA LEU A 823 -31.68 6.98 2.90
C LEU A 823 -33.19 6.98 3.18
N ALA A 824 -33.98 6.35 2.28
CA ALA A 824 -35.42 6.22 2.45
C ALA A 824 -35.77 5.41 3.72
N TYR A 825 -35.15 4.25 3.92
CA TYR A 825 -35.43 3.35 5.04
C TYR A 825 -35.03 3.97 6.40
N CYS A 826 -33.90 4.68 6.47
CA CYS A 826 -33.52 5.46 7.66
C CYS A 826 -34.43 6.67 7.96
N SER A 827 -35.23 7.11 6.98
CA SER A 827 -36.23 8.17 7.16
C SER A 827 -37.59 7.63 7.66
N LEU A 828 -37.95 6.38 7.35
CA LEU A 828 -39.24 5.79 7.69
C LEU A 828 -39.59 5.84 9.20
N PRO A 829 -38.66 5.58 10.16
CA PRO A 829 -39.01 5.58 11.58
C PRO A 829 -39.44 6.95 12.08
N ALA A 830 -38.69 8.00 11.71
CA ALA A 830 -39.03 9.38 12.01
C ALA A 830 -40.42 9.75 11.45
N ILE A 831 -40.70 9.40 10.20
CA ILE A 831 -42.01 9.67 9.57
C ILE A 831 -43.13 8.89 10.27
N CYS A 832 -42.91 7.63 10.66
CA CYS A 832 -43.91 6.83 11.41
C CYS A 832 -44.17 7.39 12.82
N LEU A 833 -43.16 7.96 13.47
CA LEU A 833 -43.32 8.63 14.76
C LEU A 833 -44.12 9.94 14.62
N LEU A 834 -43.74 10.78 13.65
CA LEU A 834 -44.35 12.10 13.45
C LEU A 834 -45.78 12.07 12.85
N THR A 835 -46.12 11.05 12.04
CA THR A 835 -47.43 10.97 11.35
C THR A 835 -48.45 10.06 12.03
N GLY A 836 -48.11 9.39 13.13
CA GLY A 836 -48.96 8.38 13.78
C GLY A 836 -49.11 7.05 12.99
N LYS A 837 -48.92 7.06 11.67
CA LYS A 837 -48.96 5.87 10.78
C LYS A 837 -47.83 4.87 11.08
N PHE A 838 -47.90 3.67 10.50
CA PHE A 838 -46.87 2.64 10.64
C PHE A 838 -46.73 1.77 9.38
N ILE A 839 -45.54 1.22 9.15
CA ILE A 839 -45.17 0.42 7.95
C ILE A 839 -45.58 -1.06 8.02
N MET A 840 -46.14 -1.50 9.15
CA MET A 840 -46.48 -2.90 9.44
C MET A 840 -47.94 -3.00 9.92
N PRO A 841 -48.72 -3.98 9.46
CA PRO A 841 -50.03 -4.28 10.05
C PRO A 841 -49.85 -4.94 11.43
N THR A 842 -50.94 -5.13 12.15
CA THR A 842 -50.95 -5.93 13.40
C THR A 842 -50.46 -7.36 13.12
N ILE A 843 -49.36 -7.74 13.77
CA ILE A 843 -48.66 -9.00 13.49
C ILE A 843 -49.33 -10.13 14.31
N SER A 844 -49.78 -11.20 13.65
CA SER A 844 -50.30 -12.38 14.33
C SER A 844 -49.18 -13.17 15.05
N THR A 845 -49.55 -13.98 16.05
CA THR A 845 -48.60 -14.83 16.80
C THR A 845 -47.84 -15.82 15.91
N PHE A 846 -48.40 -16.26 14.79
CA PHE A 846 -47.69 -17.07 13.80
C PHE A 846 -46.77 -16.23 12.91
N ALA A 847 -47.18 -15.02 12.54
CA ALA A 847 -46.36 -14.12 11.73
C ALA A 847 -45.13 -13.63 12.50
N SER A 848 -45.26 -13.31 13.79
CA SER A 848 -44.14 -12.79 14.61
C SER A 848 -42.99 -13.78 14.77
N LEU A 849 -43.27 -15.09 14.71
CA LEU A 849 -42.22 -16.14 14.67
C LEU A 849 -41.26 -15.95 13.49
N TRP A 850 -41.74 -15.51 12.32
CA TRP A 850 -40.87 -15.26 11.16
C TRP A 850 -39.98 -14.02 11.34
N PHE A 851 -40.46 -12.98 12.03
CA PHE A 851 -39.65 -11.83 12.40
C PHE A 851 -38.56 -12.21 13.41
N ILE A 852 -38.93 -12.96 14.45
CA ILE A 852 -38.00 -13.46 15.47
C ILE A 852 -36.95 -14.39 14.84
N ALA A 853 -37.37 -15.32 13.98
CA ALA A 853 -36.47 -16.20 13.23
C ALA A 853 -35.53 -15.41 12.31
N LEU A 854 -36.00 -14.33 11.67
CA LEU A 854 -35.14 -13.48 10.84
C LEU A 854 -34.05 -12.82 11.69
N PHE A 855 -34.40 -12.15 12.80
CA PHE A 855 -33.42 -11.55 13.71
C PHE A 855 -32.42 -12.58 14.25
N ILE A 856 -32.88 -13.73 14.76
CA ILE A 856 -32.00 -14.80 15.26
C ILE A 856 -31.07 -15.30 14.13
N SER A 857 -31.58 -15.48 12.91
CA SER A 857 -30.75 -15.91 11.78
C SER A 857 -29.69 -14.89 11.38
N ILE A 858 -29.97 -13.58 11.50
CA ILE A 858 -29.00 -12.50 11.24
C ILE A 858 -27.85 -12.59 12.25
N PHE A 859 -28.15 -12.60 13.55
CA PHE A 859 -27.12 -12.70 14.60
C PHE A 859 -26.33 -14.01 14.53
N ALA A 860 -27.00 -15.14 14.29
CA ALA A 860 -26.35 -16.43 14.10
C ALA A 860 -25.43 -16.47 12.87
N THR A 861 -25.80 -15.79 11.77
CA THR A 861 -24.92 -15.65 10.59
C THR A 861 -23.65 -14.91 10.97
N GLY A 862 -23.79 -13.71 11.57
CA GLY A 862 -22.64 -12.86 11.92
C GLY A 862 -21.69 -13.51 12.93
N ILE A 863 -22.22 -14.11 14.00
CA ILE A 863 -21.40 -14.82 15.00
C ILE A 863 -20.59 -15.97 14.37
N LEU A 864 -21.19 -16.71 13.41
CA LEU A 864 -20.48 -17.78 12.70
C LEU A 864 -19.46 -17.24 11.67
N GLU A 865 -19.75 -16.11 11.02
CA GLU A 865 -18.84 -15.41 10.11
C GLU A 865 -17.56 -14.94 10.83
N LEU A 866 -17.73 -14.32 11.99
CA LEU A 866 -16.63 -13.89 12.87
C LEU A 866 -15.84 -15.08 13.43
N ARG A 867 -16.53 -16.17 13.80
CA ARG A 867 -15.88 -17.38 14.32
C ARG A 867 -14.93 -18.04 13.32
N TRP A 868 -15.20 -17.95 12.01
CA TRP A 868 -14.30 -18.51 10.99
C TRP A 868 -13.21 -17.55 10.54
N SER A 869 -13.52 -16.25 10.39
CA SER A 869 -12.57 -15.23 9.95
C SER A 869 -11.56 -14.81 11.02
N GLY A 870 -11.99 -14.77 12.29
CA GLY A 870 -11.19 -14.25 13.41
C GLY A 870 -11.30 -12.73 13.62
N VAL A 871 -12.15 -12.04 12.87
CA VAL A 871 -12.43 -10.60 13.04
C VAL A 871 -13.18 -10.36 14.36
N THR A 872 -12.91 -9.25 15.03
CA THR A 872 -13.58 -8.92 16.30
C THR A 872 -15.00 -8.38 16.07
N ILE A 873 -15.90 -8.62 17.05
CA ILE A 873 -17.27 -8.09 17.01
C ILE A 873 -17.31 -6.55 17.00
N GLU A 874 -16.31 -5.90 17.60
CA GLU A 874 -16.17 -4.43 17.59
C GLU A 874 -15.80 -3.90 16.19
N GLU A 875 -14.84 -4.51 15.51
CA GLU A 875 -14.45 -4.11 14.15
C GLU A 875 -15.57 -4.37 13.14
N TRP A 876 -16.28 -5.49 13.28
CA TRP A 876 -17.47 -5.79 12.48
C TRP A 876 -18.57 -4.75 12.70
N TRP A 877 -18.91 -4.45 13.96
CA TRP A 877 -19.94 -3.44 14.25
C TRP A 877 -19.55 -2.03 13.76
N ARG A 878 -18.27 -1.63 13.93
CA ARG A 878 -17.77 -0.36 13.39
C ARG A 878 -17.84 -0.32 11.86
N ASN A 879 -17.59 -1.44 11.19
CA ASN A 879 -17.75 -1.56 9.74
C ASN A 879 -19.22 -1.37 9.31
N GLU A 880 -20.18 -2.00 10.00
CA GLU A 880 -21.62 -1.80 9.72
C GLU A 880 -22.07 -0.35 9.98
N GLN A 881 -21.62 0.26 11.08
CA GLN A 881 -21.90 1.68 11.36
C GLN A 881 -21.30 2.59 10.27
N PHE A 882 -20.06 2.34 9.84
CA PHE A 882 -19.41 3.10 8.78
C PHE A 882 -20.05 2.85 7.40
N TRP A 883 -20.53 1.65 7.11
CA TRP A 883 -21.33 1.34 5.92
C TRP A 883 -22.64 2.15 5.90
N VAL A 884 -23.36 2.27 7.02
CA VAL A 884 -24.54 3.13 7.10
C VAL A 884 -24.16 4.59 6.85
N ILE A 885 -23.14 5.11 7.56
CA ILE A 885 -22.70 6.51 7.44
C ILE A 885 -22.27 6.84 6.00
N GLY A 886 -21.41 6.03 5.38
CA GLY A 886 -20.97 6.18 3.99
C GLY A 886 -22.13 6.02 3.00
N GLY A 887 -23.05 5.10 3.28
CA GLY A 887 -24.28 4.86 2.53
C GLY A 887 -25.17 6.10 2.44
N VAL A 888 -25.46 6.77 3.57
CA VAL A 888 -26.31 7.97 3.57
C VAL A 888 -25.55 9.25 3.18
N SER A 889 -24.22 9.22 3.03
CA SER A 889 -23.39 10.37 2.63
C SER A 889 -22.66 10.14 1.30
N ALA A 890 -21.42 9.65 1.34
CA ALA A 890 -20.53 9.52 0.18
C ALA A 890 -21.14 8.71 -0.96
N HIS A 891 -21.82 7.60 -0.69
CA HIS A 891 -22.43 6.77 -1.72
C HIS A 891 -23.61 7.47 -2.40
N LEU A 892 -24.44 8.21 -1.63
CA LEU A 892 -25.56 8.98 -2.15
C LEU A 892 -25.07 10.09 -3.10
N PHE A 893 -24.06 10.86 -2.68
CA PHE A 893 -23.44 11.89 -3.52
C PHE A 893 -22.77 11.30 -4.77
N ALA A 894 -22.07 10.16 -4.65
CA ALA A 894 -21.46 9.46 -5.79
C ALA A 894 -22.49 9.00 -6.83
N VAL A 895 -23.63 8.46 -6.40
CA VAL A 895 -24.72 8.05 -7.32
C VAL A 895 -25.30 9.25 -8.06
N VAL A 896 -25.57 10.36 -7.36
CA VAL A 896 -26.07 11.59 -7.99
C VAL A 896 -25.04 12.18 -8.96
N GLN A 897 -23.76 12.28 -8.56
CA GLN A 897 -22.68 12.78 -9.42
C GLN A 897 -22.44 11.90 -10.65
N GLY A 898 -22.42 10.57 -10.49
CA GLY A 898 -22.27 9.63 -11.59
C GLY A 898 -23.42 9.74 -12.60
N LEU A 899 -24.67 9.78 -12.12
CA LEU A 899 -25.84 9.96 -12.98
C LEU A 899 -25.80 11.31 -13.72
N LEU A 900 -25.42 12.41 -13.05
CA LEU A 900 -25.25 13.71 -13.70
C LEU A 900 -24.15 13.70 -14.77
N LYS A 901 -23.01 13.06 -14.50
CA LYS A 901 -21.92 12.89 -15.47
C LYS A 901 -22.36 12.12 -16.71
N ILE A 902 -23.14 11.05 -16.53
CA ILE A 902 -23.63 10.19 -17.62
C ILE A 902 -24.75 10.86 -18.43
N LEU A 903 -25.67 11.59 -17.77
CA LEU A 903 -26.83 12.20 -18.42
C LEU A 903 -26.53 13.58 -19.03
N ALA A 904 -25.59 14.34 -18.47
CA ALA A 904 -25.28 15.71 -18.88
C ALA A 904 -23.82 15.93 -19.34
N GLY A 905 -22.98 14.88 -19.34
CA GLY A 905 -21.59 14.97 -19.80
C GLY A 905 -20.65 15.79 -18.89
N ILE A 906 -21.08 16.13 -17.67
CA ILE A 906 -20.34 17.01 -16.76
C ILE A 906 -19.20 16.22 -16.11
N ASP A 907 -17.97 16.50 -16.53
CA ASP A 907 -16.78 15.88 -15.93
C ASP A 907 -16.50 16.42 -14.53
N THR A 908 -16.45 15.51 -13.56
CA THR A 908 -16.19 15.82 -12.15
C THR A 908 -14.68 15.89 -11.88
N ASN A 909 -14.14 17.11 -11.78
CA ASN A 909 -12.82 17.33 -11.22
C ASN A 909 -12.76 16.82 -9.77
N PHE A 910 -11.69 16.10 -9.43
CA PHE A 910 -11.50 15.48 -8.12
C PHE A 910 -10.21 16.01 -7.47
N THR A 911 -10.19 16.09 -6.15
CA THR A 911 -8.99 16.41 -5.38
C THR A 911 -8.32 15.15 -4.85
N VAL A 912 -6.98 15.16 -4.82
CA VAL A 912 -6.19 14.18 -4.06
C VAL A 912 -6.27 14.57 -2.58
N THR A 913 -6.66 13.61 -1.74
CA THR A 913 -6.66 13.75 -0.27
C THR A 913 -5.22 13.85 0.24
N SER A 914 -4.90 14.84 1.07
CA SER A 914 -3.56 14.98 1.66
C SER A 914 -3.16 13.70 2.40
N LYS A 915 -1.87 13.34 2.30
CA LYS A 915 -1.24 12.24 3.04
C LYS A 915 -0.18 12.71 4.05
N ALA A 916 -0.18 13.99 4.39
CA ALA A 916 0.66 14.52 5.46
C ALA A 916 0.35 13.84 6.81
N SER A 917 1.40 13.54 7.55
CA SER A 917 1.35 13.07 8.94
C SER A 917 2.08 14.11 9.80
N ASP A 918 1.37 15.16 10.18
CA ASP A 918 1.92 16.22 11.03
C ASP A 918 2.11 15.68 12.46
N ASP A 919 3.24 16.02 13.09
CA ASP A 919 3.71 15.41 14.36
C ASP A 919 2.89 15.77 15.62
N GLU A 920 1.75 16.46 15.49
CA GLU A 920 0.84 16.71 16.62
C GLU A 920 0.01 15.47 16.99
N GLU A 921 0.40 14.80 18.09
CA GLU A 921 -0.19 13.58 18.64
C GLU A 921 -1.74 13.60 18.70
N PHE A 922 -2.37 13.09 17.63
CA PHE A 922 -3.81 12.95 17.43
C PHE A 922 -4.66 14.24 17.44
N SER A 923 -4.10 15.45 17.36
CA SER A 923 -4.90 16.69 17.40
C SER A 923 -5.87 16.79 16.20
N GLU A 924 -5.37 16.54 14.99
CA GLU A 924 -6.10 16.45 13.71
C GLU A 924 -7.26 15.43 13.73
N LEU A 925 -7.15 14.32 14.49
CA LEU A 925 -8.16 13.25 14.57
C LEU A 925 -9.48 13.70 15.23
N TYR A 926 -9.50 14.91 15.82
CA TYR A 926 -10.69 15.57 16.35
C TYR A 926 -11.07 16.86 15.60
N THR A 927 -10.36 17.20 14.51
CA THR A 927 -10.70 18.38 13.69
C THR A 927 -11.90 18.07 12.77
N PHE A 928 -13.04 18.68 13.07
CA PHE A 928 -14.26 18.48 12.29
C PHE A 928 -14.28 19.43 11.08
N LYS A 929 -13.70 18.99 9.96
CA LYS A 929 -13.71 19.71 8.68
C LYS A 929 -15.09 19.56 8.02
N TRP A 930 -16.01 20.51 8.26
CA TRP A 930 -17.40 20.46 7.75
C TRP A 930 -17.44 20.38 6.21
N THR A 931 -18.23 19.45 5.66
CA THR A 931 -18.43 19.29 4.21
C THR A 931 -19.88 18.99 3.86
N THR A 932 -20.28 19.25 2.62
CA THR A 932 -21.65 19.00 2.09
C THR A 932 -22.09 17.54 2.24
N LEU A 933 -21.13 16.59 2.25
CA LEU A 933 -21.38 15.17 2.48
C LEU A 933 -22.04 14.87 3.84
N LEU A 934 -21.86 15.76 4.83
CA LEU A 934 -22.34 15.58 6.19
C LEU A 934 -23.78 16.06 6.40
N ILE A 935 -24.38 16.72 5.40
CA ILE A 935 -25.74 17.25 5.48
C ILE A 935 -26.77 16.11 5.65
N PRO A 936 -26.86 15.07 4.79
CA PRO A 936 -27.87 14.03 4.96
C PRO A 936 -27.75 13.20 6.26
N PRO A 937 -26.55 12.78 6.73
CA PRO A 937 -26.39 12.18 8.05
C PRO A 937 -26.90 13.07 9.19
N THR A 938 -26.64 14.38 9.12
CA THR A 938 -27.09 15.35 10.14
C THR A 938 -28.61 15.51 10.12
N THR A 939 -29.21 15.65 8.93
CA THR A 939 -30.67 15.74 8.78
C THR A 939 -31.37 14.46 9.25
N LEU A 940 -30.86 13.27 8.89
CA LEU A 940 -31.39 11.99 9.36
C LEU A 940 -31.35 11.84 10.88
N LEU A 941 -30.25 12.27 11.50
CA LEU A 941 -30.09 12.22 12.94
C LEU A 941 -31.06 13.16 13.66
N ILE A 942 -31.17 14.42 13.20
CA ILE A 942 -32.08 15.41 13.77
C ILE A 942 -33.54 14.96 13.62
N ILE A 943 -33.97 14.52 12.44
CA ILE A 943 -35.38 14.15 12.22
C ILE A 943 -35.78 12.90 13.01
N ASN A 944 -34.87 11.92 13.21
CA ASN A 944 -35.14 10.77 14.08
C ASN A 944 -35.18 11.17 15.56
N LEU A 945 -34.30 12.08 16.03
CA LEU A 945 -34.34 12.58 17.41
C LEU A 945 -35.63 13.36 17.70
N VAL A 946 -36.03 14.27 16.80
CA VAL A 946 -37.30 15.02 16.89
C VAL A 946 -38.49 14.07 16.85
N GLY A 947 -38.47 13.06 15.97
CA GLY A 947 -39.50 12.01 15.91
C GLY A 947 -39.62 11.22 17.21
N VAL A 948 -38.51 10.85 17.84
CA VAL A 948 -38.50 10.15 19.14
C VAL A 948 -39.14 11.00 20.23
N VAL A 949 -38.76 12.28 20.36
CA VAL A 949 -39.33 13.19 21.38
C VAL A 949 -40.83 13.43 21.13
N ALA A 950 -41.24 13.67 19.88
CA ALA A 950 -42.63 13.88 19.52
C ALA A 950 -43.49 12.63 19.78
N GLY A 951 -43.05 11.45 19.34
CA GLY A 951 -43.78 10.20 19.53
C GLY A 951 -43.93 9.78 21.01
N ILE A 952 -42.91 10.06 21.84
CA ILE A 952 -43.00 9.85 23.30
C ILE A 952 -44.00 10.83 23.92
N SER A 953 -43.97 12.10 23.52
CA SER A 953 -44.89 13.14 24.04
C SER A 953 -46.35 12.84 23.68
N ASP A 954 -46.62 12.41 22.44
CA ASP A 954 -47.95 11.98 21.99
C ASP A 954 -48.47 10.77 22.78
N ALA A 955 -47.63 9.74 22.98
CA ALA A 955 -48.01 8.54 23.74
C ALA A 955 -48.23 8.78 25.25
N ILE A 956 -47.61 9.83 25.80
CA ILE A 956 -47.88 10.30 27.17
C ILE A 956 -49.24 10.98 27.27
N ASN A 957 -49.66 11.74 26.24
CA ASN A 957 -50.99 12.35 26.19
C ASN A 957 -52.11 11.34 25.88
N ASN A 958 -51.89 10.43 24.93
CA ASN A 958 -52.89 9.48 24.43
C ASN A 958 -53.04 8.21 25.30
N GLY A 959 -52.27 8.11 26.39
CA GLY A 959 -52.40 7.04 27.39
C GLY A 959 -51.89 5.66 26.97
N TYR A 960 -51.98 4.70 27.88
CA TYR A 960 -51.28 3.40 27.81
C TYR A 960 -51.54 2.57 26.54
N GLN A 961 -52.68 2.72 25.87
CA GLN A 961 -52.99 1.95 24.65
C GLN A 961 -52.05 2.29 23.47
N SER A 962 -51.44 3.48 23.47
CA SER A 962 -50.49 3.92 22.43
C SER A 962 -49.10 3.25 22.51
N TRP A 963 -48.75 2.65 23.66
CA TRP A 963 -47.36 2.27 23.97
C TRP A 963 -46.86 1.04 23.20
N GLY A 964 -47.76 0.10 22.85
CA GLY A 964 -47.41 -1.08 22.04
C GLY A 964 -46.92 -0.68 20.63
N PRO A 965 -47.72 0.05 19.84
CA PRO A 965 -47.30 0.60 18.55
C PRO A 965 -46.09 1.55 18.64
N LEU A 966 -45.97 2.33 19.72
CA LEU A 966 -44.81 3.20 19.95
C LEU A 966 -43.50 2.40 20.03
N PHE A 967 -43.46 1.30 20.77
CA PHE A 967 -42.22 0.54 21.00
C PHE A 967 -41.58 0.06 19.70
N GLY A 968 -42.38 -0.44 18.75
CA GLY A 968 -41.90 -0.85 17.42
C GLY A 968 -41.31 0.30 16.60
N LYS A 969 -41.92 1.49 16.67
CA LYS A 969 -41.42 2.70 15.99
C LYS A 969 -40.11 3.20 16.63
N LEU A 970 -40.06 3.26 17.97
CA LEU A 970 -38.87 3.67 18.72
C LEU A 970 -37.70 2.72 18.49
N PHE A 971 -37.94 1.41 18.39
CA PHE A 971 -36.89 0.42 18.10
C PHE A 971 -36.18 0.70 16.77
N PHE A 972 -36.93 0.99 15.70
CA PHE A 972 -36.34 1.33 14.40
C PHE A 972 -35.63 2.70 14.41
N ALA A 973 -36.19 3.71 15.08
CA ALA A 973 -35.53 5.02 15.20
C ALA A 973 -34.22 4.93 16.01
N PHE A 974 -34.23 4.14 17.09
CA PHE A 974 -33.04 3.86 17.90
C PHE A 974 -31.97 3.11 17.10
N TRP A 975 -32.35 2.15 16.25
CA TRP A 975 -31.42 1.49 15.32
C TRP A 975 -30.69 2.51 14.43
N VAL A 976 -31.40 3.47 13.82
CA VAL A 976 -30.79 4.54 12.99
C VAL A 976 -29.84 5.41 13.84
N ILE A 977 -30.31 5.88 15.00
CA ILE A 977 -29.52 6.75 15.90
C ILE A 977 -28.23 6.06 16.37
N VAL A 978 -28.28 4.76 16.70
CA VAL A 978 -27.09 4.00 17.12
C VAL A 978 -26.10 3.76 15.97
N HIS A 979 -26.56 3.62 14.72
CA HIS A 979 -25.64 3.52 13.58
C HIS A 979 -24.99 4.87 13.24
N LEU A 980 -25.70 5.98 13.41
CA LEU A 980 -25.17 7.34 13.25
C LEU A 980 -24.43 7.88 14.51
N TYR A 981 -24.39 7.13 15.61
CA TYR A 981 -23.75 7.56 16.86
C TYR A 981 -22.23 7.85 16.76
N PRO A 982 -21.42 7.10 15.98
CA PRO A 982 -20.02 7.46 15.75
C PRO A 982 -19.86 8.79 15.00
N PHE A 983 -20.79 9.11 14.08
CA PHE A 983 -20.83 10.39 13.39
C PHE A 983 -21.21 11.53 14.35
N LEU A 984 -22.23 11.34 15.20
CA LEU A 984 -22.56 12.29 16.26
C LEU A 984 -21.36 12.55 17.20
N LYS A 985 -20.66 11.50 17.62
CA LYS A 985 -19.40 11.63 18.40
C LYS A 985 -18.30 12.37 17.66
N GLY A 986 -18.25 12.30 16.33
CA GLY A 986 -17.37 13.14 15.51
C GLY A 986 -17.76 14.61 15.54
N LEU A 987 -19.04 14.91 15.31
CA LEU A 987 -19.60 16.26 15.34
C LEU A 987 -19.45 16.95 16.71
N MET A 988 -19.48 16.18 17.81
CA MET A 988 -19.43 16.69 19.19
C MET A 988 -18.05 17.19 19.68
N GLY A 989 -16.98 17.14 18.86
CA GLY A 989 -15.75 17.96 18.98
C GLY A 989 -15.00 17.98 20.34
N ARG A 990 -13.82 17.35 20.39
CA ARG A 990 -12.96 17.10 21.57
C ARG A 990 -13.55 16.15 22.62
N GLN A 991 -12.67 15.42 23.31
CA GLN A 991 -12.99 14.54 24.45
C GLN A 991 -13.31 15.29 25.77
N ASN A 992 -13.61 16.59 25.71
CA ASN A 992 -13.94 17.34 26.93
C ASN A 992 -15.30 16.88 27.48
N ARG A 993 -15.38 16.73 28.80
CA ARG A 993 -16.58 16.30 29.52
C ARG A 993 -17.74 17.30 29.36
N THR A 994 -17.41 18.58 29.19
CA THR A 994 -18.34 19.72 29.08
C THR A 994 -19.29 19.69 27.89
N PRO A 995 -18.88 19.60 26.60
CA PRO A 995 -19.82 19.54 25.48
C PRO A 995 -20.80 18.36 25.57
N THR A 996 -20.37 17.21 26.09
CA THR A 996 -21.28 16.07 26.32
C THR A 996 -22.32 16.38 27.40
N ILE A 997 -21.92 17.01 28.51
CA ILE A 997 -22.85 17.46 29.55
C ILE A 997 -23.84 18.50 29.01
N VAL A 998 -23.38 19.48 28.22
CA VAL A 998 -24.24 20.51 27.61
C VAL A 998 -25.26 19.90 26.65
N VAL A 999 -24.88 18.92 25.83
CA VAL A 999 -25.82 18.21 24.94
C VAL A 999 -26.83 17.36 25.71
N ILE A 1000 -26.43 16.71 26.81
CA ILE A 1000 -27.38 15.99 27.69
C ILE A 1000 -28.38 16.97 28.30
N TRP A 1001 -27.93 18.12 28.82
CA TRP A 1001 -28.81 19.15 29.36
C TRP A 1001 -29.71 19.80 28.30
N SER A 1002 -29.23 20.05 27.07
CA SER A 1002 -30.07 20.60 26.01
C SER A 1002 -31.13 19.61 25.52
N VAL A 1003 -30.82 18.31 25.45
CA VAL A 1003 -31.80 17.25 25.16
C VAL A 1003 -32.83 17.12 26.29
N LEU A 1004 -32.42 17.21 27.55
CA LEU A 1004 -33.34 17.21 28.70
C LEU A 1004 -34.25 18.45 28.69
N LEU A 1005 -33.69 19.65 28.49
CA LEU A 1005 -34.45 20.90 28.41
C LEU A 1005 -35.40 20.92 27.20
N ALA A 1006 -34.97 20.43 26.04
CA ALA A 1006 -35.84 20.28 24.88
C ALA A 1006 -36.98 19.28 25.13
N SER A 1007 -36.70 18.15 25.80
CA SER A 1007 -37.73 17.18 26.18
C SER A 1007 -38.74 17.77 27.16
N ILE A 1008 -38.27 18.54 28.15
CA ILE A 1008 -39.14 19.27 29.10
C ILE A 1008 -39.97 20.33 28.35
N PHE A 1009 -39.37 21.09 27.43
CA PHE A 1009 -40.07 22.09 26.63
C PHE A 1009 -41.13 21.47 25.72
N SER A 1010 -40.85 20.35 25.05
CA SER A 1010 -41.83 19.59 24.27
C SER A 1010 -42.97 19.08 25.13
N LEU A 1011 -42.68 18.50 26.30
CA LEU A 1011 -43.72 18.05 27.24
C LEU A 1011 -44.56 19.20 27.80
N LEU A 1012 -43.96 20.36 28.07
CA LEU A 1012 -44.68 21.57 28.48
C LEU A 1012 -45.56 22.10 27.34
N TRP A 1013 -45.03 22.21 26.12
CA TRP A 1013 -45.80 22.62 24.95
C TRP A 1013 -47.01 21.71 24.74
N VAL A 1014 -46.79 20.40 24.70
CA VAL A 1014 -47.82 19.36 24.51
C VAL A 1014 -48.82 19.27 25.68
N ARG A 1015 -48.52 19.88 26.84
CA ARG A 1015 -49.46 20.08 27.97
C ARG A 1015 -50.20 21.42 27.95
N ILE A 1016 -49.62 22.45 27.34
CA ILE A 1016 -50.12 23.83 27.33
C ILE A 1016 -50.95 24.12 26.05
N ASP A 1017 -50.70 23.39 24.96
CA ASP A 1017 -51.14 23.71 23.59
C ASP A 1017 -52.60 24.20 23.51
N PRO A 1018 -52.84 25.50 23.20
CA PRO A 1018 -54.17 26.07 23.14
C PRO A 1018 -54.88 25.79 21.80
N PHE A 1019 -54.21 25.20 20.81
CA PHE A 1019 -54.75 25.02 19.45
C PHE A 1019 -55.45 23.68 19.24
N ILE A 1020 -55.29 22.70 20.14
CA ILE A 1020 -56.15 21.53 20.17
C ILE A 1020 -57.49 21.93 20.78
N MET A 1021 -58.51 22.13 19.93
CA MET A 1021 -59.90 22.21 20.38
C MET A 1021 -60.24 20.96 21.18
N LYS A 1022 -60.39 21.11 22.50
CA LYS A 1022 -60.93 20.06 23.38
C LYS A 1022 -62.38 19.82 23.01
N THR A 1023 -62.60 18.87 22.09
CA THR A 1023 -63.90 18.31 21.75
C THR A 1023 -64.47 17.62 22.99
N LYS A 1024 -65.15 18.40 23.84
CA LYS A 1024 -66.11 17.82 24.78
C LYS A 1024 -67.08 16.98 23.96
N GLY A 1025 -67.06 15.66 24.19
CA GLY A 1025 -68.21 14.82 23.86
C GLY A 1025 -69.45 15.33 24.60
N PRO A 1026 -70.66 14.91 24.17
CA PRO A 1026 -71.89 15.28 24.86
C PRO A 1026 -71.79 14.96 26.36
N ASP A 1027 -72.33 15.84 27.21
CA ASP A 1027 -72.26 15.67 28.66
C ASP A 1027 -72.95 14.35 29.03
N VAL A 1028 -72.20 13.43 29.65
CA VAL A 1028 -72.66 12.06 29.95
C VAL A 1028 -73.93 12.08 30.82
N LYS A 1029 -74.11 13.14 31.63
CA LYS A 1029 -75.31 13.34 32.45
C LYS A 1029 -76.59 13.60 31.65
N GLN A 1030 -76.49 14.02 30.39
CA GLN A 1030 -77.64 14.29 29.52
C GLN A 1030 -78.09 13.08 28.68
N CYS A 1031 -77.26 12.04 28.57
CA CYS A 1031 -77.58 10.85 27.76
C CYS A 1031 -78.20 9.68 28.57
N GLY A 1032 -78.27 9.76 29.89
CA GLY A 1032 -78.99 8.80 30.74
C GLY A 1032 -78.41 7.37 30.82
N ILE A 1033 -77.26 7.12 30.19
CA ILE A 1033 -76.58 5.82 30.20
C ILE A 1033 -75.45 5.87 31.24
N ASN A 1034 -75.57 5.08 32.30
CA ASN A 1034 -74.45 4.80 33.21
C ASN A 1034 -73.52 3.77 32.55
N CYS A 1035 -72.29 4.19 32.25
CA CYS A 1035 -71.14 3.36 31.90
C CYS A 1035 -69.89 3.97 32.56
#